data_AF-A0A9W6LNC1-F1
#
_entry.id   AF-A0A9W6LNC1-F1
#
_cell.length_a   1.000
_cell.length_b   1.000
_cell.length_c   1.000
_cell.angle_alpha   90.00
_cell.angle_beta   90.00
_cell.angle_gamma   90.00
#
_symmetry.space_group_name_H-M   'P 1'
#
loop_
_entity.id
_entity.type
_entity.pdbx_description
1 polymer ?
#
loop_
_entity_poly.entity_id
_entity_poly.type
_entity_poly.pdbx_seq_one_letter_code
_entity_poly.pdbx_strand_id
1 'polypeptide(L)'
;MKRVGTISLMFLLTFTLLFPKEQLKVGVIYENESYVDYMGEVLKDELKRNFEGSDYEVEVQKATLVGTKSEFDSELASMEADKDIDAIVTMGVMVSELTLLDDSGYDKLVVAPFGVGQPERERKNLSYITEVTDIPGDIKFMEELKEIKRVSFVVPEFYDEGYLKTQTDKILSNVEDAGYQVDIILVGDDIEKISEQLDNTDAIYVFEMTYKNVDEILTLAREKKIMSFSRVSGRDGSEKVLMGYDNTPEVQRRVRAGVVSMRRRMEGDDPSEIVTDLGKSDKSIDFNMALAREIGVFPSLVFAQKVNFINLRERGGKALGFKEGINMALNENTDLKSRRENITTDEYNVKSAKADRRPNIDAFAEYQRLDKDSARSLTTPAESSVRGGVSLNYLIFDDNVNANVTIRDYQRIATEERYRQEGLDTVQSFSQAYLTILELNARLEVERYNYELMKEYLQIARTKFEVGAAGPEDIYRFQSEIADALTNIAEVEGQIRIAEADLNRVLNQPMALRYTLEEVNTQSNAFREITEILKESGQRVDGLRQFFIEEGIANAPELKQLEAQVSAKERELKAAERERYMPKLSAFGEWSDDLKDDWGEGSDITRDEDRWNVGARVELPLYKGGDIEYTKQRVRSELRSLEYEKTSLETEVGKQVSSSFAQVVKDYIKTATTKDAADAASKNLELVGDFYAKGTISISDLLDARTNSISADQVEIAARYSYLQSLINLERSTGEYLVMMDDLTKGAKLERLKSYLKSESGR
;
A
#
# COMPACT_ATOMS: atom_id res chain seq x y z
N MET A 1 27.12 -36.61 -79.38
CA MET A 1 26.11 -35.85 -80.16
C MET A 1 24.90 -35.56 -79.29
N LYS A 2 24.69 -34.31 -78.87
CA LYS A 2 23.39 -33.63 -78.83
C LYS A 2 23.58 -32.21 -78.28
N ARG A 3 23.03 -31.26 -79.02
CA ARG A 3 23.20 -29.81 -78.92
C ARG A 3 22.45 -29.27 -77.69
N VAL A 4 23.08 -28.34 -76.98
CA VAL A 4 22.41 -27.35 -76.13
C VAL A 4 22.63 -26.01 -76.82
N GLY A 5 21.54 -25.36 -77.22
CA GLY A 5 21.54 -24.08 -77.91
C GLY A 5 20.41 -23.23 -77.34
N THR A 6 20.84 -22.13 -76.73
CA THR A 6 20.13 -21.09 -75.99
C THR A 6 18.89 -20.55 -76.71
N ILE A 7 17.76 -20.46 -76.00
CA ILE A 7 16.57 -19.70 -76.42
C ILE A 7 16.61 -18.35 -75.69
N SER A 8 16.75 -17.26 -76.45
CA SER A 8 16.59 -15.89 -75.95
C SER A 8 15.13 -15.60 -75.64
N LEU A 9 14.86 -15.21 -74.40
CA LEU A 9 13.56 -14.77 -73.90
C LEU A 9 13.36 -13.28 -74.25
N MET A 10 12.29 -13.01 -74.99
CA MET A 10 11.88 -11.68 -75.42
C MET A 10 11.14 -11.00 -74.26
N PHE A 11 11.77 -10.03 -73.59
CA PHE A 11 11.14 -9.17 -72.57
C PHE A 11 10.22 -8.17 -73.27
N LEU A 12 8.90 -8.32 -73.11
CA LEU A 12 7.95 -7.25 -73.36
C LEU A 12 8.05 -6.26 -72.19
N LEU A 13 8.66 -5.10 -72.42
CA LEU A 13 8.52 -3.94 -71.54
C LEU A 13 7.09 -3.41 -71.68
N THR A 14 6.22 -3.70 -70.72
CA THR A 14 5.05 -2.86 -70.46
C THR A 14 5.55 -1.58 -69.80
N PHE A 15 5.63 -0.50 -70.58
CA PHE A 15 5.80 0.85 -70.08
C PHE A 15 4.53 1.22 -69.30
N THR A 16 4.56 1.14 -67.98
CA THR A 16 3.57 1.83 -67.14
C THR A 16 3.81 3.32 -67.31
N LEU A 17 2.94 3.96 -68.08
CA LEU A 17 2.82 5.42 -68.11
C LEU A 17 2.50 5.87 -66.68
N LEU A 18 3.48 6.41 -65.95
CA LEU A 18 3.20 7.21 -64.76
C LEU A 18 2.50 8.48 -65.24
N PHE A 19 1.19 8.52 -65.10
CA PHE A 19 0.45 9.78 -65.18
C PHE A 19 0.86 10.66 -63.99
N PRO A 20 1.02 11.98 -64.17
CA PRO A 20 1.23 12.88 -63.04
C PRO A 20 0.00 12.80 -62.12
N LYS A 21 0.24 12.54 -60.83
CA LYS A 21 -0.84 12.56 -59.83
C LYS A 21 -1.45 13.94 -59.75
N GLU A 22 -2.76 14.01 -59.63
CA GLU A 22 -3.49 15.25 -59.46
C GLU A 22 -3.30 15.73 -58.00
N GLN A 23 -2.88 16.99 -57.79
CA GLN A 23 -2.74 17.52 -56.43
C GLN A 23 -4.14 17.79 -55.86
N LEU A 24 -4.46 17.18 -54.72
CA LEU A 24 -5.70 17.40 -53.98
C LEU A 24 -5.40 18.23 -52.72
N LYS A 25 -5.83 19.48 -52.72
CA LYS A 25 -5.58 20.43 -51.63
C LYS A 25 -6.76 20.47 -50.66
N VAL A 26 -6.50 20.15 -49.40
CA VAL A 26 -7.54 19.99 -48.37
C VAL A 26 -7.51 21.15 -47.38
N GLY A 27 -8.65 21.80 -47.18
CA GLY A 27 -8.91 22.71 -46.09
C GLY A 27 -9.41 21.96 -44.86
N VAL A 28 -8.97 22.33 -43.65
CA VAL A 28 -9.42 21.68 -42.42
C VAL A 28 -9.87 22.74 -41.42
N ILE A 29 -11.06 22.55 -40.86
CA ILE A 29 -11.62 23.42 -39.82
C ILE A 29 -11.69 22.62 -38.52
N TYR A 30 -11.02 23.10 -37.48
CA TYR A 30 -10.98 22.50 -36.14
C TYR A 30 -11.80 23.34 -35.16
N GLU A 31 -12.37 22.70 -34.14
CA GLU A 31 -13.09 23.40 -33.05
C GLU A 31 -12.27 23.61 -31.77
N ASN A 32 -11.16 22.87 -31.59
CA ASN A 32 -10.34 22.95 -30.38
C ASN A 32 -8.83 22.76 -30.70
N GLU A 33 -7.97 23.48 -29.98
CA GLU A 33 -6.50 23.35 -30.09
C GLU A 33 -6.03 21.94 -29.76
N SER A 34 -6.60 21.30 -28.73
CA SER A 34 -6.24 19.91 -28.38
C SER A 34 -6.57 18.91 -29.50
N TYR A 35 -7.52 19.24 -30.38
CA TYR A 35 -7.86 18.41 -31.54
C TYR A 35 -6.91 18.64 -32.71
N VAL A 36 -6.31 19.83 -32.83
CA VAL A 36 -5.31 20.12 -33.87
C VAL A 36 -4.10 19.21 -33.72
N ASP A 37 -3.61 19.00 -32.49
CA ASP A 37 -2.41 18.21 -32.25
C ASP A 37 -2.66 16.70 -32.44
N TYR A 38 -3.67 16.14 -31.76
CA TYR A 38 -3.94 14.70 -31.82
C TYR A 38 -4.68 14.29 -33.10
N MET A 39 -5.82 14.91 -33.38
CA MET A 39 -6.66 14.51 -34.53
C MET A 39 -6.06 14.96 -35.85
N GLY A 40 -5.28 16.05 -35.84
CA GLY A 40 -4.55 16.51 -37.02
C GLY A 40 -3.45 15.54 -37.47
N GLU A 41 -2.70 14.96 -36.54
CA GLU A 41 -1.72 13.91 -36.87
C GLU A 41 -2.42 12.64 -37.38
N VAL A 42 -3.50 12.19 -36.72
CA VAL A 42 -4.32 11.07 -37.20
C VAL A 42 -4.85 11.33 -38.62
N LEU A 43 -5.35 12.55 -38.89
CA LEU A 43 -5.84 12.93 -40.22
C LEU A 43 -4.73 12.90 -41.26
N LYS A 44 -3.55 13.46 -40.98
CA LYS A 44 -2.39 13.42 -41.91
C LYS A 44 -1.98 11.99 -42.21
N ASP A 45 -1.90 11.14 -41.19
CA ASP A 45 -1.53 9.73 -41.34
C ASP A 45 -2.56 8.95 -42.17
N GLU A 46 -3.85 9.14 -41.90
CA GLU A 46 -4.92 8.48 -42.65
C GLU A 46 -5.01 9.03 -44.09
N LEU A 47 -4.84 10.33 -44.33
CA LEU A 47 -4.77 10.90 -45.68
C LEU A 47 -3.61 10.27 -46.47
N LYS A 48 -2.41 10.23 -45.86
CA LYS A 48 -1.23 9.61 -46.49
C LYS A 48 -1.45 8.14 -46.80
N ARG A 49 -1.95 7.37 -45.82
CA ARG A 49 -2.13 5.92 -45.94
C ARG A 49 -3.22 5.53 -46.93
N ASN A 50 -4.38 6.19 -46.89
CA ASN A 50 -5.53 5.77 -47.71
C ASN A 50 -5.47 6.30 -49.15
N PHE A 51 -4.71 7.36 -49.41
CA PHE A 51 -4.45 7.84 -50.78
C PHE A 51 -3.14 7.29 -51.38
N GLU A 52 -2.38 6.47 -50.63
CA GLU A 52 -1.20 5.77 -51.15
C GLU A 52 -1.60 4.83 -52.29
N GLY A 53 -1.04 5.05 -53.48
CA GLY A 53 -1.40 4.30 -54.70
C GLY A 53 -2.64 4.80 -55.46
N SER A 54 -3.32 5.85 -54.99
CA SER A 54 -4.40 6.53 -55.75
C SER A 54 -3.86 7.50 -56.81
N ASP A 55 -4.75 8.02 -57.67
CA ASP A 55 -4.45 9.03 -58.70
C ASP A 55 -4.19 10.43 -58.11
N TYR A 56 -4.42 10.62 -56.81
CA TYR A 56 -4.26 11.89 -56.10
C TYR A 56 -3.00 11.91 -55.22
N GLU A 57 -2.39 13.10 -55.09
CA GLU A 57 -1.42 13.43 -54.06
C GLU A 57 -2.04 14.48 -53.13
N VAL A 58 -2.27 14.12 -51.87
CA VAL A 58 -3.09 14.92 -50.95
C VAL A 58 -2.23 15.74 -50.01
N GLU A 59 -2.55 17.03 -49.88
CA GLU A 59 -1.86 17.97 -48.98
C GLU A 59 -2.88 18.83 -48.21
N VAL A 60 -2.64 19.04 -46.92
CA VAL A 60 -3.43 19.98 -46.11
C VAL A 60 -2.94 21.40 -46.41
N GLN A 61 -3.73 22.15 -47.18
CA GLN A 61 -3.37 23.47 -47.70
C GLN A 61 -3.67 24.60 -46.70
N LYS A 62 -4.73 24.46 -45.91
CA LYS A 62 -5.16 25.43 -44.89
C LYS A 62 -5.78 24.69 -43.71
N ALA A 63 -5.38 25.05 -42.50
CA ALA A 63 -5.98 24.55 -41.27
C ALA A 63 -6.35 25.73 -40.37
N THR A 64 -7.60 25.81 -39.94
CA THR A 64 -8.12 26.95 -39.17
C THR A 64 -8.85 26.46 -37.92
N LEU A 65 -8.67 27.18 -36.81
CA LEU A 65 -9.38 26.93 -35.56
C LEU A 65 -10.55 27.92 -35.44
N VAL A 66 -11.74 27.42 -35.10
CA VAL A 66 -12.95 28.23 -34.88
C VAL A 66 -13.55 27.90 -33.52
N GLY A 67 -14.01 28.93 -32.80
CA GLY A 67 -14.61 28.79 -31.47
C GLY A 67 -16.10 29.13 -31.41
N THR A 68 -16.65 29.73 -32.47
CA THR A 68 -18.07 30.12 -32.54
C THR A 68 -18.68 29.75 -33.90
N LYS A 69 -20.01 29.65 -33.95
CA LYS A 69 -20.72 29.43 -35.23
C LYS A 69 -20.43 30.52 -36.25
N SER A 70 -20.39 31.79 -35.84
CA SER A 70 -20.10 32.89 -36.77
C SER A 70 -18.69 32.79 -37.38
N GLU A 71 -17.71 32.31 -36.62
CA GLU A 71 -16.36 32.06 -37.13
C GLU A 71 -16.35 30.85 -38.07
N PHE A 72 -17.06 29.78 -37.73
CA PHE A 72 -17.24 28.60 -38.58
C PHE A 72 -17.88 28.96 -39.92
N ASP A 73 -19.03 29.64 -39.92
CA ASP A 73 -19.77 30.02 -41.13
C ASP A 73 -18.91 30.91 -42.04
N SER A 74 -18.18 31.87 -41.46
CA SER A 74 -17.28 32.75 -42.21
C SER A 74 -16.10 32.00 -42.82
N GLU A 75 -15.50 31.08 -42.08
CA GLU A 75 -14.32 30.33 -42.52
C GLU A 75 -14.69 29.27 -43.56
N LEU A 76 -15.82 28.57 -43.37
CA LEU A 76 -16.36 27.61 -44.34
C LEU A 76 -16.66 28.30 -45.68
N ALA A 77 -17.36 29.45 -45.65
CA ALA A 77 -17.63 30.23 -46.86
C ALA A 77 -16.33 30.73 -47.53
N SER A 78 -15.32 31.12 -46.74
CA SER A 78 -14.00 31.48 -47.28
C SER A 78 -13.33 30.30 -47.97
N MET A 79 -13.38 29.10 -47.39
CA MET A 79 -12.77 27.90 -47.97
C MET A 79 -13.53 27.40 -49.21
N GLU A 80 -14.85 27.54 -49.26
CA GLU A 80 -15.64 27.22 -50.45
C GLU A 80 -15.33 28.16 -51.64
N ALA A 81 -15.07 29.44 -51.37
CA ALA A 81 -14.71 30.41 -52.40
C ALA A 81 -13.24 30.30 -52.88
N ASP A 82 -12.36 29.66 -52.10
CA ASP A 82 -10.91 29.62 -52.35
C ASP A 82 -10.54 28.63 -53.47
N LYS A 83 -10.01 29.11 -54.61
CA LYS A 83 -9.68 28.22 -55.73
C LYS A 83 -8.50 27.26 -55.47
N ASP A 84 -7.74 27.47 -54.39
CA ASP A 84 -6.66 26.60 -53.98
C ASP A 84 -7.10 25.49 -53.01
N ILE A 85 -8.39 25.34 -52.71
CA ILE A 85 -8.92 24.26 -51.87
C ILE A 85 -9.89 23.41 -52.70
N ASP A 86 -9.69 22.10 -52.74
CA ASP A 86 -10.52 21.15 -53.49
C ASP A 86 -11.57 20.44 -52.61
N ALA A 87 -11.26 20.25 -51.33
CA ALA A 87 -12.14 19.63 -50.35
C ALA A 87 -11.92 20.21 -48.94
N ILE A 88 -12.94 20.09 -48.09
CA ILE A 88 -12.94 20.62 -46.73
C ILE A 88 -13.25 19.48 -45.75
N VAL A 89 -12.50 19.39 -44.65
CA VAL A 89 -12.75 18.43 -43.55
C VAL A 89 -13.07 19.21 -42.28
N THR A 90 -14.21 18.93 -41.65
CA THR A 90 -14.64 19.59 -40.41
C THR A 90 -14.38 18.68 -39.21
N MET A 91 -13.28 18.96 -38.51
CA MET A 91 -12.68 18.13 -37.48
C MET A 91 -13.15 18.56 -36.08
N GLY A 92 -14.14 17.83 -35.57
CA GLY A 92 -14.75 18.10 -34.27
C GLY A 92 -16.27 17.96 -34.32
N VAL A 93 -16.88 17.69 -33.16
CA VAL A 93 -18.30 17.38 -33.05
C VAL A 93 -19.16 18.58 -33.39
N MET A 94 -18.85 19.76 -32.84
CA MET A 94 -19.56 21.00 -33.13
C MET A 94 -19.44 21.36 -34.62
N VAL A 95 -18.23 21.39 -35.18
CA VAL A 95 -18.03 21.80 -36.58
C VAL A 95 -18.59 20.78 -37.57
N SER A 96 -18.51 19.47 -37.28
CA SER A 96 -19.18 18.44 -38.08
C SER A 96 -20.70 18.57 -38.00
N GLU A 97 -21.26 18.85 -36.82
CA GLU A 97 -22.71 18.99 -36.67
C GLU A 97 -23.23 20.27 -37.35
N LEU A 98 -22.49 21.39 -37.25
CA LEU A 98 -22.80 22.62 -37.99
C LEU A 98 -22.77 22.39 -39.51
N THR A 99 -21.86 21.54 -40.00
CA THR A 99 -21.80 21.14 -41.42
C THR A 99 -23.05 20.36 -41.86
N LEU A 100 -23.64 19.57 -40.97
CA LEU A 100 -24.85 18.80 -41.27
C LEU A 100 -26.10 19.68 -41.36
N LEU A 101 -26.04 20.95 -40.94
CA LEU A 101 -27.17 21.89 -40.91
C LEU A 101 -27.47 22.55 -42.25
N ASP A 102 -26.48 22.66 -43.13
CA ASP A 102 -26.67 23.38 -44.38
C ASP A 102 -27.56 22.57 -45.32
N ASP A 103 -28.82 23.02 -45.41
CA ASP A 103 -29.81 22.35 -46.23
C ASP A 103 -29.51 22.44 -47.74
N SER A 104 -28.72 23.43 -48.14
CA SER A 104 -28.46 23.76 -49.54
C SER A 104 -27.34 22.91 -50.18
N GLY A 105 -26.54 22.23 -49.34
CA GLY A 105 -25.36 21.48 -49.76
C GLY A 105 -24.20 22.39 -50.17
N TYR A 106 -23.11 21.78 -50.62
CA TYR A 106 -21.83 22.49 -50.80
C TYR A 106 -21.39 22.54 -52.27
N ASP A 107 -20.60 23.56 -52.61
CA ASP A 107 -19.96 23.65 -53.92
C ASP A 107 -18.74 22.73 -54.01
N LYS A 108 -18.03 22.54 -52.89
CA LYS A 108 -16.92 21.58 -52.76
C LYS A 108 -17.29 20.39 -51.90
N LEU A 109 -16.51 19.31 -51.98
CA LEU A 109 -16.70 18.18 -51.08
C LEU A 109 -16.37 18.60 -49.65
N VAL A 110 -17.36 18.53 -48.77
CA VAL A 110 -17.18 18.71 -47.32
C VAL A 110 -17.36 17.37 -46.63
N VAL A 111 -16.41 17.01 -45.77
CA VAL A 111 -16.37 15.76 -45.02
C VAL A 111 -16.49 16.07 -43.54
N ALA A 112 -17.51 15.52 -42.89
CA ALA A 112 -17.83 15.70 -41.47
C ALA A 112 -17.69 14.36 -40.72
N PRO A 113 -16.50 14.00 -40.22
CA PRO A 113 -16.26 12.69 -39.61
C PRO A 113 -16.90 12.53 -38.22
N PHE A 114 -17.36 13.63 -37.61
CA PHE A 114 -17.81 13.69 -36.22
C PHE A 114 -19.31 13.99 -36.03
N GLY A 115 -20.15 13.65 -37.01
CA GLY A 115 -21.60 13.84 -36.93
C GLY A 115 -22.26 13.05 -35.80
N VAL A 116 -23.23 13.66 -35.11
CA VAL A 116 -24.03 13.01 -34.06
C VAL A 116 -25.38 12.55 -34.62
N GLY A 117 -25.96 13.29 -35.56
CA GLY A 117 -27.23 12.95 -36.23
C GLY A 117 -27.08 12.59 -37.71
N GLN A 118 -28.00 11.78 -38.24
CA GLN A 118 -28.11 11.57 -39.69
C GLN A 118 -29.02 12.63 -40.32
N PRO A 119 -28.59 13.31 -41.41
CA PRO A 119 -29.44 14.22 -42.15
C PRO A 119 -30.61 13.46 -42.79
N GLU A 120 -31.82 14.04 -42.76
CA GLU A 120 -33.05 13.39 -43.25
C GLU A 120 -33.06 13.12 -44.77
N ARG A 121 -32.17 13.78 -45.52
CA ARG A 121 -32.02 13.66 -46.98
C ARG A 121 -30.56 13.82 -47.39
N GLU A 122 -30.21 13.20 -48.51
CA GLU A 122 -28.90 13.34 -49.15
C GLU A 122 -28.64 14.78 -49.59
N ARG A 123 -27.40 15.26 -49.42
CA ARG A 123 -26.98 16.64 -49.75
C ARG A 123 -25.89 16.63 -50.81
N LYS A 124 -25.90 17.66 -51.67
CA LYS A 124 -24.85 17.87 -52.68
C LYS A 124 -23.49 18.04 -51.98
N ASN A 125 -22.50 17.27 -52.44
CA ASN A 125 -21.10 17.34 -52.02
C ASN A 125 -20.84 17.27 -50.51
N LEU A 126 -21.67 16.53 -49.78
CA LEU A 126 -21.47 16.26 -48.36
C LEU A 126 -21.14 14.78 -48.14
N SER A 127 -20.15 14.52 -47.30
CA SER A 127 -19.89 13.21 -46.70
C SER A 127 -19.87 13.35 -45.19
N TYR A 128 -20.41 12.37 -44.48
CA TYR A 128 -20.47 12.40 -43.03
C TYR A 128 -20.33 11.00 -42.44
N ILE A 129 -19.80 10.95 -41.22
CA ILE A 129 -19.73 9.75 -40.40
C ILE A 129 -20.48 10.00 -39.09
N THR A 130 -21.51 9.18 -38.86
CA THR A 130 -22.38 9.21 -37.67
C THR A 130 -22.09 8.04 -36.74
N GLU A 131 -22.34 8.25 -35.46
CA GLU A 131 -22.30 7.22 -34.42
C GLU A 131 -23.66 7.17 -33.71
N VAL A 132 -24.17 5.96 -33.45
CA VAL A 132 -25.34 5.77 -32.60
C VAL A 132 -24.93 5.87 -31.13
N THR A 133 -25.45 6.87 -30.42
CA THR A 133 -25.21 7.05 -28.98
C THR A 133 -26.31 6.41 -28.13
N ASP A 134 -25.92 5.71 -27.05
CA ASP A 134 -26.82 5.00 -26.13
C ASP A 134 -26.72 5.60 -24.72
N ILE A 135 -27.04 6.89 -24.60
CA ILE A 135 -26.94 7.64 -23.34
C ILE A 135 -27.81 7.03 -22.22
N PRO A 136 -29.06 6.56 -22.47
CA PRO A 136 -29.81 5.83 -21.46
C PRO A 136 -29.09 4.56 -20.98
N GLY A 137 -28.38 3.86 -21.87
CA GLY A 137 -27.51 2.74 -21.54
C GLY A 137 -26.34 3.15 -20.63
N ASP A 138 -25.67 4.27 -20.93
CA ASP A 138 -24.59 4.82 -20.11
C ASP A 138 -25.05 5.15 -18.69
N ILE A 139 -26.21 5.81 -18.55
CA ILE A 139 -26.79 6.17 -17.24
C ILE A 139 -27.15 4.90 -16.46
N LYS A 140 -27.78 3.92 -17.13
CA LYS A 140 -28.12 2.63 -16.53
C LYS A 140 -26.88 1.84 -16.10
N PHE A 141 -25.78 1.97 -16.83
CA PHE A 141 -24.50 1.38 -16.46
C PHE A 141 -23.95 2.02 -15.17
N MET A 142 -24.01 3.35 -15.04
CA MET A 142 -23.64 4.03 -13.79
C MET A 142 -24.54 3.64 -12.62
N GLU A 143 -25.82 3.36 -12.87
CA GLU A 143 -26.79 2.95 -11.85
C GLU A 143 -26.40 1.63 -11.15
N GLU A 144 -25.55 0.80 -11.76
CA GLU A 144 -24.99 -0.40 -11.12
C GLU A 144 -24.12 -0.07 -9.88
N LEU A 145 -23.67 1.18 -9.73
CA LEU A 145 -22.89 1.65 -8.58
C LEU A 145 -23.76 2.27 -7.48
N LYS A 146 -24.74 3.08 -7.88
CA LYS A 146 -25.61 3.86 -6.99
C LYS A 146 -26.87 4.27 -7.77
N GLU A 147 -28.03 4.27 -7.11
CA GLU A 147 -29.31 4.68 -7.71
C GLU A 147 -29.24 6.11 -8.28
N ILE A 148 -29.79 6.30 -9.48
CA ILE A 148 -29.85 7.59 -10.20
C ILE A 148 -31.30 7.89 -10.54
N LYS A 149 -31.81 9.03 -10.07
CA LYS A 149 -33.13 9.56 -10.45
C LYS A 149 -33.03 10.82 -11.27
N ARG A 150 -32.04 11.66 -10.98
CA ARG A 150 -31.83 12.92 -11.66
C ARG A 150 -30.42 13.02 -12.26
N VAL A 151 -30.36 13.35 -13.54
CA VAL A 151 -29.12 13.53 -14.29
C VAL A 151 -29.06 14.96 -14.83
N SER A 152 -28.00 15.68 -14.48
CA SER A 152 -27.75 17.01 -15.03
C SER A 152 -26.77 16.91 -16.20
N PHE A 153 -27.17 17.41 -17.35
CA PHE A 153 -26.33 17.45 -18.53
C PHE A 153 -25.53 18.74 -18.56
N VAL A 154 -24.20 18.61 -18.55
CA VAL A 154 -23.28 19.74 -18.65
C VAL A 154 -23.03 20.01 -20.13
N VAL A 155 -23.50 21.16 -20.62
CA VAL A 155 -23.51 21.54 -22.04
C VAL A 155 -22.87 22.92 -22.25
N PRO A 156 -22.36 23.24 -23.46
CA PRO A 156 -21.63 24.48 -23.70
C PRO A 156 -22.58 25.69 -23.82
N GLU A 157 -22.07 26.92 -23.69
CA GLU A 157 -22.89 28.15 -23.76
C GLU A 157 -23.74 28.27 -25.02
N PHE A 158 -23.26 27.74 -26.15
CA PHE A 158 -23.94 27.83 -27.46
C PHE A 158 -24.93 26.69 -27.73
N TYR A 159 -25.31 25.90 -26.72
CA TYR A 159 -26.27 24.79 -26.90
C TYR A 159 -27.64 25.21 -27.45
N ASP A 160 -28.07 26.46 -27.19
CA ASP A 160 -29.39 26.99 -27.58
C ASP A 160 -29.51 27.33 -29.08
N GLU A 161 -28.45 27.10 -29.87
CA GLU A 161 -28.45 27.39 -31.31
C GLU A 161 -29.16 26.29 -32.13
N GLY A 162 -30.40 26.58 -32.55
CA GLY A 162 -31.10 25.91 -33.65
C GLY A 162 -31.17 24.37 -33.57
N TYR A 163 -30.38 23.70 -34.41
CA TYR A 163 -30.40 22.23 -34.54
C TYR A 163 -29.65 21.51 -33.42
N LEU A 164 -28.61 22.13 -32.81
CA LEU A 164 -27.94 21.58 -31.62
C LEU A 164 -28.95 21.44 -30.48
N LYS A 165 -29.78 22.48 -30.29
CA LYS A 165 -30.91 22.43 -29.37
C LYS A 165 -31.89 21.32 -29.73
N THR A 166 -32.23 21.16 -31.01
CA THR A 166 -33.17 20.12 -31.47
C THR A 166 -32.65 18.69 -31.23
N GLN A 167 -31.37 18.44 -31.45
CA GLN A 167 -30.76 17.12 -31.21
C GLN A 167 -30.55 16.86 -29.72
N THR A 168 -30.15 17.88 -28.96
CA THR A 168 -30.05 17.79 -27.51
C THR A 168 -31.43 17.53 -26.89
N ASP A 169 -32.48 18.23 -27.32
CA ASP A 169 -33.86 18.01 -26.88
C ASP A 169 -34.32 16.57 -27.20
N LYS A 170 -33.92 15.98 -28.35
CA LYS A 170 -34.18 14.57 -28.66
C LYS A 170 -33.42 13.62 -27.73
N ILE A 171 -32.15 13.90 -27.44
CA ILE A 171 -31.34 13.12 -26.50
C ILE A 171 -31.97 13.14 -25.10
N LEU A 172 -32.33 14.33 -24.62
CA LEU A 172 -32.96 14.53 -23.32
C LEU A 172 -34.31 13.80 -23.24
N SER A 173 -35.15 13.90 -24.28
CA SER A 173 -36.41 13.15 -24.38
C SER A 173 -36.19 11.64 -24.28
N ASN A 174 -35.17 11.08 -24.93
CA ASN A 174 -34.86 9.65 -24.84
C ASN A 174 -34.47 9.23 -23.40
N VAL A 175 -33.84 10.12 -22.65
CA VAL A 175 -33.43 9.88 -21.25
C VAL A 175 -34.62 10.03 -20.30
N GLU A 176 -35.51 10.99 -20.56
CA GLU A 176 -36.79 11.12 -19.85
C GLU A 176 -37.71 9.92 -20.08
N ASP A 177 -37.82 9.44 -21.33
CA ASP A 177 -38.57 8.25 -21.70
C ASP A 177 -38.02 6.97 -21.03
N ALA A 178 -36.72 6.96 -20.71
CA ALA A 178 -36.08 5.89 -19.94
C ALA A 178 -36.34 5.99 -18.42
N GLY A 179 -37.00 7.05 -17.95
CA GLY A 179 -37.47 7.21 -16.57
C GLY A 179 -36.64 8.14 -15.69
N TYR A 180 -35.68 8.87 -16.24
CA TYR A 180 -34.82 9.78 -15.48
C TYR A 180 -35.32 11.23 -15.56
N GLN A 181 -35.15 11.98 -14.46
CA GLN A 181 -35.34 13.44 -14.50
C GLN A 181 -34.08 14.08 -15.06
N VAL A 182 -34.23 15.01 -16.00
CA VAL A 182 -33.10 15.69 -16.62
C VAL A 182 -33.17 17.19 -16.39
N ASP A 183 -32.01 17.79 -16.20
CA ASP A 183 -31.83 19.24 -16.25
C ASP A 183 -30.50 19.58 -16.92
N ILE A 184 -30.33 20.86 -17.28
CA ILE A 184 -29.18 21.35 -18.03
C ILE A 184 -28.37 22.29 -17.15
N ILE A 185 -27.05 22.09 -17.15
CA ILE A 185 -26.06 22.99 -16.57
C ILE A 185 -25.26 23.60 -17.71
N LEU A 186 -25.27 24.93 -17.80
CA LEU A 186 -24.52 25.66 -18.81
C LEU A 186 -23.13 26.00 -18.32
N VAL A 187 -22.13 25.63 -19.11
CA VAL A 187 -20.74 26.01 -18.84
C VAL A 187 -20.58 27.50 -19.12
N GLY A 188 -20.74 28.33 -18.09
CA GLY A 188 -20.80 29.80 -18.21
C GLY A 188 -21.84 30.45 -17.28
N ASP A 189 -22.76 29.65 -16.73
CA ASP A 189 -23.66 30.11 -15.68
C ASP A 189 -22.90 30.46 -14.38
N ASP A 190 -23.54 31.29 -13.55
CA ASP A 190 -23.02 31.68 -12.24
C ASP A 190 -22.77 30.44 -11.35
N ILE A 191 -21.63 30.39 -10.67
CA ILE A 191 -21.20 29.21 -9.92
C ILE A 191 -22.11 28.90 -8.72
N GLU A 192 -22.74 29.91 -8.11
CA GLU A 192 -23.73 29.69 -7.03
C GLU A 192 -24.97 29.01 -7.59
N LYS A 193 -25.44 29.45 -8.78
CA LYS A 193 -26.57 28.83 -9.48
C LYS A 193 -26.26 27.37 -9.84
N ILE A 194 -25.06 27.09 -10.35
CA ILE A 194 -24.62 25.72 -10.66
C ILE A 194 -24.58 24.86 -9.38
N SER A 195 -24.06 25.41 -8.27
CA SER A 195 -24.02 24.72 -6.99
C SER A 195 -25.42 24.36 -6.46
N GLU A 196 -26.40 25.26 -6.58
CA GLU A 196 -27.80 25.00 -6.21
C GLU A 196 -28.45 23.93 -7.10
N GLN A 197 -28.17 23.93 -8.42
CA GLN A 197 -28.66 22.88 -9.31
C GLN A 197 -28.11 21.51 -8.90
N LEU A 198 -26.80 21.44 -8.62
CA LEU A 198 -26.12 20.22 -8.22
C LEU A 198 -26.62 19.63 -6.89
N ASP A 199 -27.21 20.43 -5.98
CA ASP A 199 -27.73 19.92 -4.69
C ASP A 199 -28.83 18.86 -4.85
N ASN A 200 -29.49 18.81 -6.00
CA ASN A 200 -30.53 17.82 -6.30
C ASN A 200 -30.09 16.77 -7.34
N THR A 201 -28.85 16.78 -7.77
CA THR A 201 -28.35 15.94 -8.88
C THR A 201 -27.70 14.66 -8.38
N ASP A 202 -28.08 13.50 -8.93
CA ASP A 202 -27.44 12.22 -8.58
C ASP A 202 -26.20 11.94 -9.43
N ALA A 203 -26.25 12.33 -10.71
CA ALA A 203 -25.15 12.21 -11.65
C ALA A 203 -25.08 13.38 -12.62
N ILE A 204 -23.87 13.75 -13.02
CA ILE A 204 -23.63 14.68 -14.13
C ILE A 204 -23.15 13.94 -15.37
N TYR A 205 -23.63 14.37 -16.52
CA TYR A 205 -23.22 13.84 -17.82
C TYR A 205 -22.59 14.96 -18.64
N VAL A 206 -21.28 14.87 -18.88
CA VAL A 206 -20.48 15.90 -19.56
C VAL A 206 -20.40 15.60 -21.05
N PHE A 207 -20.90 16.51 -21.88
CA PHE A 207 -20.88 16.37 -23.33
C PHE A 207 -19.47 16.57 -23.93
N GLU A 208 -19.25 16.00 -25.13
CA GLU A 208 -18.01 16.10 -25.91
C GLU A 208 -17.54 17.55 -26.16
N MET A 209 -18.47 18.48 -26.31
CA MET A 209 -18.21 19.88 -26.67
C MET A 209 -17.88 20.81 -25.48
N THR A 210 -17.77 20.27 -24.26
CA THR A 210 -17.81 21.07 -23.01
C THR A 210 -16.49 21.24 -22.27
N TYR A 211 -15.37 20.72 -22.78
CA TYR A 211 -14.16 20.56 -21.94
C TYR A 211 -13.38 21.84 -21.59
N LYS A 212 -13.67 22.98 -22.22
CA LYS A 212 -13.17 24.27 -21.73
C LYS A 212 -14.04 24.73 -20.56
N ASN A 213 -13.42 25.03 -19.41
CA ASN A 213 -14.04 25.63 -18.23
C ASN A 213 -15.01 24.74 -17.42
N VAL A 214 -14.92 23.41 -17.51
CA VAL A 214 -15.72 22.47 -16.67
C VAL A 214 -15.07 22.10 -15.33
N ASP A 215 -13.80 22.45 -15.11
CA ASP A 215 -13.05 22.02 -13.92
C ASP A 215 -13.70 22.48 -12.60
N GLU A 216 -14.28 23.68 -12.56
CA GLU A 216 -15.01 24.18 -11.38
C GLU A 216 -16.28 23.37 -11.11
N ILE A 217 -17.05 23.04 -12.16
CA ILE A 217 -18.26 22.22 -12.06
C ILE A 217 -17.92 20.80 -11.58
N LEU A 218 -16.87 20.19 -12.16
CA LEU A 218 -16.41 18.86 -11.74
C LEU A 218 -15.91 18.87 -10.30
N THR A 219 -15.28 19.95 -9.85
CA THR A 219 -14.84 20.11 -8.45
C THR A 219 -16.01 20.19 -7.50
N LEU A 220 -17.01 21.02 -7.79
CA LEU A 220 -18.25 21.09 -7.02
C LEU A 220 -19.00 19.76 -6.97
N ALA A 221 -19.08 19.06 -8.10
CA ALA A 221 -19.69 17.74 -8.17
C ALA A 221 -18.99 16.73 -7.26
N ARG A 222 -17.64 16.74 -7.21
CA ARG A 222 -16.86 15.89 -6.29
C ARG A 222 -17.10 16.23 -4.82
N GLU A 223 -17.09 17.51 -4.46
CA GLU A 223 -17.37 17.97 -3.10
C GLU A 223 -18.77 17.54 -2.62
N LYS A 224 -19.75 17.57 -3.53
CA LYS A 224 -21.13 17.11 -3.30
C LYS A 224 -21.33 15.60 -3.50
N LYS A 225 -20.26 14.86 -3.85
CA LYS A 225 -20.26 13.38 -4.04
C LYS A 225 -21.21 12.90 -5.14
N ILE A 226 -21.27 13.64 -6.23
CA ILE A 226 -22.10 13.38 -7.41
C ILE A 226 -21.29 12.53 -8.41
N MET A 227 -21.92 11.52 -9.00
CA MET A 227 -21.26 10.68 -10.01
C MET A 227 -21.09 11.45 -11.32
N SER A 228 -20.01 11.23 -12.05
CA SER A 228 -19.77 11.94 -13.32
C SER A 228 -19.42 10.99 -14.46
N PHE A 229 -20.04 11.21 -15.61
CA PHE A 229 -19.75 10.52 -16.85
C PHE A 229 -19.27 11.50 -17.91
N SER A 230 -18.28 11.12 -18.71
CA SER A 230 -17.84 11.91 -19.88
C SER A 230 -17.69 11.04 -21.12
N ARG A 231 -18.10 11.55 -22.27
CA ARG A 231 -17.80 10.95 -23.58
C ARG A 231 -16.55 11.53 -24.24
N VAL A 232 -15.89 12.49 -23.61
CA VAL A 232 -14.85 13.30 -24.24
C VAL A 232 -13.60 12.47 -24.52
N SER A 233 -13.07 12.63 -25.73
CA SER A 233 -11.92 11.91 -26.25
C SER A 233 -10.61 12.23 -25.50
N GLY A 234 -9.83 11.19 -25.23
CA GLY A 234 -8.44 11.26 -24.76
C GLY A 234 -8.25 11.27 -23.24
N ARG A 235 -6.97 11.24 -22.82
CA ARG A 235 -6.52 11.21 -21.40
C ARG A 235 -7.08 12.36 -20.56
N ASP A 236 -7.21 13.55 -21.14
CA ASP A 236 -7.72 14.72 -20.42
C ASP A 236 -9.20 14.56 -20.03
N GLY A 237 -9.94 13.71 -20.77
CA GLY A 237 -11.34 13.39 -20.61
C GLY A 237 -11.64 12.53 -19.39
N SER A 238 -11.36 11.23 -19.51
CA SER A 238 -11.70 10.22 -18.51
C SER A 238 -10.97 10.41 -17.17
N GLU A 239 -9.80 11.07 -17.13
CA GLU A 239 -9.08 11.34 -15.88
C GLU A 239 -9.81 12.32 -14.94
N LYS A 240 -10.70 13.18 -15.46
CA LYS A 240 -11.38 14.23 -14.66
C LYS A 240 -12.76 13.84 -14.13
N VAL A 241 -13.33 12.75 -14.64
CA VAL A 241 -14.66 12.25 -14.28
C VAL A 241 -14.59 10.86 -13.65
N LEU A 242 -15.65 10.43 -12.96
CA LEU A 242 -15.72 9.10 -12.36
C LEU A 242 -15.65 8.00 -13.41
N MET A 243 -16.36 8.19 -14.54
CA MET A 243 -16.40 7.27 -15.66
C MET A 243 -16.31 8.01 -16.99
N GLY A 244 -15.63 7.42 -17.97
CA GLY A 244 -15.69 7.94 -19.33
C GLY A 244 -15.18 6.97 -20.36
N TYR A 245 -15.47 7.21 -21.63
CA TYR A 245 -14.98 6.35 -22.70
C TYR A 245 -13.54 6.68 -23.07
N ASP A 246 -12.69 5.66 -23.24
CA ASP A 246 -11.48 5.83 -24.04
C ASP A 246 -11.88 5.91 -25.52
N ASN A 247 -12.07 7.14 -26.00
CA ASN A 247 -12.51 7.41 -27.37
C ASN A 247 -11.33 7.43 -28.38
N THR A 248 -10.09 7.14 -27.95
CA THR A 248 -8.89 7.17 -28.80
C THR A 248 -9.02 6.26 -30.03
N PRO A 249 -9.46 4.98 -29.90
CA PRO A 249 -9.66 4.11 -31.06
C PRO A 249 -10.79 4.58 -31.96
N GLU A 250 -11.83 5.16 -31.38
CA GLU A 250 -13.00 5.64 -32.11
C GLU A 250 -12.68 6.88 -32.95
N VAL A 251 -11.90 7.82 -32.42
CA VAL A 251 -11.41 8.98 -33.17
C VAL A 251 -10.66 8.52 -34.42
N GLN A 252 -9.73 7.57 -34.29
CA GLN A 252 -9.02 7.01 -35.45
C GLN A 252 -9.97 6.34 -36.45
N ARG A 253 -10.94 5.57 -35.95
CA ARG A 253 -11.92 4.88 -36.78
C ARG A 253 -12.77 5.86 -37.60
N ARG A 254 -13.24 6.94 -36.97
CA ARG A 254 -14.07 7.99 -37.60
C ARG A 254 -13.27 8.81 -38.60
N VAL A 255 -12.06 9.24 -38.26
CA VAL A 255 -11.18 9.97 -39.18
C VAL A 255 -10.86 9.10 -40.39
N ARG A 256 -10.48 7.83 -40.19
CA ARG A 256 -10.26 6.88 -41.29
C ARG A 256 -11.49 6.75 -42.17
N ALA A 257 -12.67 6.54 -41.59
CA ALA A 257 -13.91 6.41 -42.35
C ALA A 257 -14.23 7.68 -43.16
N GLY A 258 -14.01 8.86 -42.58
CA GLY A 258 -14.14 10.14 -43.26
C GLY A 258 -13.16 10.26 -44.45
N VAL A 259 -11.89 9.91 -44.25
CA VAL A 259 -10.86 9.94 -45.31
C VAL A 259 -11.15 8.91 -46.41
N VAL A 260 -11.56 7.70 -46.05
CA VAL A 260 -11.96 6.67 -47.02
C VAL A 260 -13.17 7.13 -47.81
N SER A 261 -14.16 7.73 -47.14
CA SER A 261 -15.32 8.32 -47.81
C SER A 261 -14.92 9.44 -48.76
N MET A 262 -14.01 10.32 -48.32
CA MET A 262 -13.47 11.41 -49.14
C MET A 262 -12.85 10.87 -50.44
N ARG A 263 -11.99 9.86 -50.33
CA ARG A 263 -11.35 9.22 -51.50
C ARG A 263 -12.39 8.65 -52.46
N ARG A 264 -13.36 7.88 -51.94
CA ARG A 264 -14.42 7.27 -52.75
C ARG A 264 -15.27 8.32 -53.48
N ARG A 265 -15.63 9.41 -52.80
CA ARG A 265 -16.36 10.54 -53.41
C ARG A 265 -15.56 11.23 -54.51
N MET A 266 -14.25 11.37 -54.34
CA MET A 266 -13.34 11.93 -55.36
C MET A 266 -13.18 11.01 -56.58
N GLU A 267 -13.16 9.69 -56.36
CA GLU A 267 -13.09 8.66 -57.40
C GLU A 267 -14.43 8.48 -58.15
N GLY A 268 -15.51 9.14 -57.71
CA GLY A 268 -16.81 9.16 -58.37
C GLY A 268 -17.80 8.09 -57.90
N ASP A 269 -17.54 7.44 -56.77
CA ASP A 269 -18.46 6.46 -56.18
C ASP A 269 -19.83 7.08 -55.83
N ASP A 270 -20.87 6.26 -55.92
CA ASP A 270 -22.24 6.62 -55.53
C ASP A 270 -22.29 6.90 -54.01
N PRO A 271 -22.79 8.07 -53.57
CA PRO A 271 -22.91 8.41 -52.16
C PRO A 271 -23.65 7.37 -51.31
N SER A 272 -24.61 6.64 -51.89
CA SER A 272 -25.39 5.61 -51.20
C SER A 272 -24.60 4.33 -50.89
N GLU A 273 -23.45 4.12 -51.54
CA GLU A 273 -22.56 2.97 -51.33
C GLU A 273 -21.48 3.24 -50.27
N ILE A 274 -21.47 4.43 -49.68
CA ILE A 274 -20.51 4.85 -48.67
C ILE A 274 -21.11 4.60 -47.28
N VAL A 275 -20.36 3.88 -46.45
CA VAL A 275 -20.74 3.65 -45.06
C VAL A 275 -20.65 4.96 -44.30
N THR A 276 -21.80 5.50 -43.90
CA THR A 276 -21.94 6.71 -43.09
C THR A 276 -22.26 6.43 -41.62
N ASP A 277 -22.53 5.17 -41.28
CA ASP A 277 -22.78 4.69 -39.91
C ASP A 277 -21.79 3.57 -39.58
N LEU A 278 -20.95 3.80 -38.57
CA LEU A 278 -19.95 2.82 -38.13
C LEU A 278 -20.52 1.80 -37.13
N GLY A 279 -21.81 1.87 -36.80
CA GLY A 279 -22.45 1.01 -35.80
C GLY A 279 -21.93 1.26 -34.38
N LYS A 280 -22.30 0.39 -33.44
CA LYS A 280 -21.82 0.49 -32.04
C LYS A 280 -20.31 0.28 -31.98
N SER A 281 -19.63 1.23 -31.37
CA SER A 281 -18.21 1.16 -31.04
C SER A 281 -17.98 0.21 -29.86
N ASP A 282 -16.92 -0.60 -29.91
CA ASP A 282 -16.53 -1.51 -28.84
C ASP A 282 -15.76 -0.70 -27.77
N LYS A 283 -16.48 0.18 -27.07
CA LYS A 283 -15.88 1.17 -26.16
C LYS A 283 -15.59 0.54 -24.80
N SER A 284 -14.35 0.68 -24.33
CA SER A 284 -14.02 0.42 -22.94
C SER A 284 -14.26 1.66 -22.09
N ILE A 285 -14.98 1.50 -20.98
CA ILE A 285 -15.23 2.58 -20.01
C ILE A 285 -14.07 2.62 -19.03
N ASP A 286 -13.35 3.73 -18.99
CA ASP A 286 -12.41 4.04 -17.92
C ASP A 286 -13.17 4.43 -16.65
N PHE A 287 -12.78 3.84 -15.53
CA PHE A 287 -13.31 4.08 -14.20
C PHE A 287 -12.21 4.64 -13.29
N ASN A 288 -12.39 5.88 -12.85
CA ASN A 288 -11.41 6.57 -12.02
C ASN A 288 -11.56 6.17 -10.54
N MET A 289 -10.68 5.27 -10.10
CA MET A 289 -10.74 4.71 -8.75
C MET A 289 -10.37 5.72 -7.66
N ALA A 290 -9.56 6.74 -7.98
CA ALA A 290 -9.23 7.81 -7.02
C ALA A 290 -10.49 8.64 -6.72
N LEU A 291 -11.21 9.06 -7.76
CA LEU A 291 -12.46 9.80 -7.62
C LEU A 291 -13.56 8.97 -6.97
N ALA A 292 -13.67 7.69 -7.32
CA ALA A 292 -14.61 6.76 -6.70
C ALA A 292 -14.42 6.69 -5.17
N ARG A 293 -13.17 6.64 -4.69
CA ARG A 293 -12.85 6.69 -3.25
C ARG A 293 -13.23 8.03 -2.62
N GLU A 294 -12.98 9.14 -3.32
CA GLU A 294 -13.29 10.50 -2.85
C GLU A 294 -14.79 10.70 -2.64
N ILE A 295 -15.61 10.27 -3.60
CA ILE A 295 -17.08 10.40 -3.53
C ILE A 295 -17.74 9.26 -2.73
N GLY A 296 -16.99 8.23 -2.34
CA GLY A 296 -17.48 7.10 -1.55
C GLY A 296 -18.29 6.07 -2.34
N VAL A 297 -18.01 5.91 -3.62
CA VAL A 297 -18.62 4.91 -4.51
C VAL A 297 -17.62 3.77 -4.73
N PHE A 298 -18.05 2.53 -4.54
CA PHE A 298 -17.19 1.36 -4.68
C PHE A 298 -17.82 0.36 -5.66
N PRO A 299 -17.12 0.01 -6.76
CA PRO A 299 -17.65 -0.91 -7.74
C PRO A 299 -17.77 -2.32 -7.18
N SER A 300 -18.82 -3.03 -7.59
CA SER A 300 -18.94 -4.48 -7.35
C SER A 300 -17.91 -5.25 -8.20
N LEU A 301 -17.60 -6.49 -7.82
CA LEU A 301 -16.67 -7.33 -8.59
C LEU A 301 -17.18 -7.59 -10.02
N VAL A 302 -18.50 -7.65 -10.20
CA VAL A 302 -19.14 -7.80 -11.51
C VAL A 302 -19.00 -6.53 -12.33
N PHE A 303 -19.13 -5.36 -11.70
CA PHE A 303 -18.92 -4.07 -12.35
C PHE A 303 -17.45 -3.89 -12.76
N ALA A 304 -16.52 -4.30 -11.91
CA ALA A 304 -15.08 -4.22 -12.15
C ALA A 304 -14.61 -4.97 -13.40
N GLN A 305 -15.37 -5.99 -13.84
CA GLN A 305 -15.07 -6.73 -15.09
C GLN A 305 -15.47 -5.98 -16.36
N LYS A 306 -16.27 -4.91 -16.25
CA LYS A 306 -16.85 -4.17 -17.38
C LYS A 306 -16.12 -2.86 -17.67
N VAL A 307 -15.17 -2.46 -16.82
CA VAL A 307 -14.46 -1.17 -16.89
C VAL A 307 -12.95 -1.35 -16.89
N ASN A 308 -12.22 -0.35 -17.38
CA ASN A 308 -10.78 -0.19 -17.22
C ASN A 308 -10.53 0.69 -16.00
N PHE A 309 -9.74 0.24 -15.03
CA PHE A 309 -9.43 1.09 -13.87
C PHE A 309 -8.29 2.06 -14.15
N ILE A 310 -8.54 3.35 -13.95
CA ILE A 310 -7.51 4.40 -13.96
C ILE A 310 -7.30 4.97 -12.55
N ASN A 311 -6.12 5.55 -12.30
CA ASN A 311 -5.74 6.17 -11.02
C ASN A 311 -5.88 5.26 -9.78
N LEU A 312 -5.62 3.95 -9.96
CA LEU A 312 -5.59 2.96 -8.87
C LEU A 312 -4.60 3.28 -7.74
N ARG A 313 -3.49 3.97 -8.10
CA ARG A 313 -2.27 4.13 -7.31
C ARG A 313 -2.31 5.22 -6.25
N GLU A 314 -3.23 6.19 -6.30
CA GLU A 314 -3.29 7.22 -5.25
C GLU A 314 -3.87 6.65 -3.95
N ARG A 315 -2.99 6.03 -3.17
CA ARG A 315 -3.19 5.79 -1.74
C ARG A 315 -2.45 6.92 -1.04
N GLY A 316 -3.15 8.01 -0.77
CA GLY A 316 -2.67 9.02 0.17
C GLY A 316 -2.30 8.36 1.51
N GLY A 317 -1.15 8.73 2.05
CA GLY A 317 -0.61 8.18 3.28
C GLY A 317 0.53 9.05 3.79
N LYS A 318 0.78 9.02 5.10
CA LYS A 318 1.94 9.71 5.66
C LYS A 318 3.20 9.00 5.18
N ALA A 319 4.22 9.72 4.72
CA ALA A 319 5.50 9.10 4.39
C ALA A 319 6.13 8.51 5.65
N LEU A 320 6.65 7.28 5.57
CA LEU A 320 7.35 6.62 6.66
C LEU A 320 8.60 5.92 6.15
N GLY A 321 9.77 6.43 6.54
CA GLY A 321 11.05 5.78 6.28
C GLY A 321 11.34 4.64 7.25
N PHE A 322 12.17 3.68 6.85
CA PHE A 322 12.45 2.48 7.64
C PHE A 322 13.07 2.80 9.02
N LYS A 323 14.10 3.65 9.07
CA LYS A 323 14.75 4.06 10.33
C LYS A 323 13.85 4.92 11.20
N GLU A 324 13.06 5.80 10.58
CA GLU A 324 12.07 6.62 11.29
C GLU A 324 11.02 5.73 11.97
N GLY A 325 10.50 4.74 11.26
CA GLY A 325 9.53 3.79 11.81
C GLY A 325 10.10 2.92 12.93
N ILE A 326 11.38 2.52 12.87
CA ILE A 326 12.06 1.84 13.99
C ILE A 326 12.08 2.74 15.23
N ASN A 327 12.47 4.00 15.09
CA ASN A 327 12.52 4.95 16.21
C ASN A 327 11.13 5.20 16.78
N MET A 328 10.12 5.29 15.92
CA MET A 328 8.74 5.42 16.33
C MET A 328 8.26 4.18 17.10
N ALA A 329 8.55 2.98 16.62
CA ALA A 329 8.23 1.73 17.31
C ALA A 329 8.89 1.67 18.71
N LEU A 330 10.19 1.98 18.81
CA LEU A 330 10.92 1.95 20.09
C LEU A 330 10.41 2.97 21.11
N ASN A 331 9.84 4.10 20.65
CA ASN A 331 9.34 5.16 21.53
C ASN A 331 7.85 5.03 21.85
N GLU A 332 7.04 4.55 20.91
CA GLU A 332 5.58 4.58 21.02
C GLU A 332 4.96 3.23 21.39
N ASN A 333 5.65 2.12 21.17
CA ASN A 333 5.14 0.78 21.47
C ASN A 333 4.75 0.63 22.95
N THR A 334 3.52 0.17 23.19
CA THR A 334 2.95 0.07 24.54
C THR A 334 3.56 -1.04 25.38
N ASP A 335 4.00 -2.14 24.75
CA ASP A 335 4.65 -3.24 25.45
C ASP A 335 6.02 -2.78 25.99
N LEU A 336 6.79 -2.03 25.19
CA LEU A 336 8.04 -1.40 25.65
C LEU A 336 7.83 -0.39 26.78
N LYS A 337 6.82 0.47 26.68
CA LYS A 337 6.46 1.41 27.75
C LYS A 337 6.11 0.65 29.03
N SER A 338 5.34 -0.43 28.94
CA SER A 338 5.02 -1.30 30.08
C SER A 338 6.26 -1.98 30.67
N ARG A 339 7.17 -2.50 29.82
CA ARG A 339 8.43 -3.10 30.29
C ARG A 339 9.33 -2.09 31.01
N ARG A 340 9.36 -0.84 30.55
CA ARG A 340 10.09 0.24 31.23
C ARG A 340 9.56 0.49 32.64
N GLU A 341 8.24 0.47 32.84
CA GLU A 341 7.65 0.61 34.17
C GLU A 341 7.97 -0.56 35.11
N ASN A 342 8.25 -1.76 34.59
CA ASN A 342 8.74 -2.87 35.43
C ASN A 342 10.13 -2.58 36.00
N ILE A 343 11.01 -1.88 35.25
CA ILE A 343 12.32 -1.44 35.78
C ILE A 343 12.09 -0.46 36.94
N THR A 344 11.21 0.53 36.75
CA THR A 344 10.83 1.49 37.79
C THR A 344 10.27 0.77 39.02
N THR A 345 9.43 -0.24 38.83
CA THR A 345 8.89 -1.08 39.91
C THR A 345 10.01 -1.77 40.67
N ASP A 346 10.98 -2.34 39.97
CA ASP A 346 12.13 -3.00 40.60
C ASP A 346 13.09 -2.02 41.30
N GLU A 347 13.24 -0.79 40.78
CA GLU A 347 13.93 0.27 41.51
C GLU A 347 13.26 0.58 42.85
N TYR A 348 11.92 0.63 42.89
CA TYR A 348 11.18 0.80 44.15
C TYR A 348 11.26 -0.45 45.04
N ASN A 349 11.29 -1.66 44.48
CA ASN A 349 11.54 -2.88 45.24
C ASN A 349 12.92 -2.86 45.91
N VAL A 350 13.96 -2.37 45.21
CA VAL A 350 15.30 -2.15 45.79
C VAL A 350 15.26 -1.09 46.89
N LYS A 351 14.55 0.03 46.69
CA LYS A 351 14.39 1.07 47.72
C LYS A 351 13.63 0.56 48.95
N SER A 352 12.59 -0.25 48.74
CA SER A 352 11.81 -0.91 49.79
C SER A 352 12.68 -1.87 50.60
N ALA A 353 13.45 -2.75 49.94
CA ALA A 353 14.41 -3.64 50.62
C ALA A 353 15.49 -2.86 51.40
N LYS A 354 15.89 -1.67 50.93
CA LYS A 354 16.80 -0.78 51.68
C LYS A 354 16.11 -0.12 52.88
N ALA A 355 14.79 0.07 52.84
CA ALA A 355 14.02 0.65 53.93
C ALA A 355 13.94 -0.31 55.14
N ASP A 356 14.04 -1.62 54.94
CA ASP A 356 14.15 -2.62 56.03
C ASP A 356 15.36 -2.38 56.95
N ARG A 357 16.35 -1.60 56.51
CA ARG A 357 17.53 -1.18 57.29
C ARG A 357 17.33 0.14 58.05
N ARG A 358 16.13 0.72 57.98
CA ARG A 358 15.81 2.00 58.61
C ARG A 358 15.04 1.75 59.91
N PRO A 359 15.09 2.69 60.87
CA PRO A 359 14.22 2.62 62.04
C PRO A 359 12.76 2.70 61.61
N ASN A 360 11.95 1.79 62.13
CA ASN A 360 10.49 1.87 62.08
C ASN A 360 9.98 2.52 63.38
N ILE A 361 9.09 3.49 63.26
CA ILE A 361 8.49 4.20 64.39
C ILE A 361 6.98 4.11 64.24
N ASP A 362 6.34 3.41 65.17
CA ASP A 362 4.90 3.16 65.15
C ASP A 362 4.25 3.78 66.40
N ALA A 363 3.16 4.49 66.21
CA ALA A 363 2.29 4.88 67.31
C ALA A 363 1.19 3.83 67.48
N PHE A 364 0.87 3.47 68.72
CA PHE A 364 -0.18 2.50 69.02
C PHE A 364 -1.13 3.02 70.09
N ALA A 365 -2.35 2.47 70.09
CA ALA A 365 -3.32 2.61 71.16
C ALA A 365 -4.00 1.26 71.37
N GLU A 366 -3.99 0.75 72.60
CA GLU A 366 -4.49 -0.57 72.96
C GLU A 366 -5.50 -0.43 74.10
N TYR A 367 -6.70 -0.98 73.89
CA TYR A 367 -7.67 -1.20 74.96
C TYR A 367 -7.61 -2.65 75.38
N GLN A 368 -7.32 -2.88 76.66
CA GLN A 368 -7.30 -4.21 77.24
C GLN A 368 -8.39 -4.31 78.30
N ARG A 369 -9.10 -5.45 78.29
CA ARG A 369 -10.01 -5.83 79.37
C ARG A 369 -9.64 -7.21 79.89
N LEU A 370 -9.40 -7.31 81.18
CA LEU A 370 -9.15 -8.56 81.89
C LEU A 370 -10.43 -9.04 82.59
N ASP A 371 -10.53 -10.34 82.82
CA ASP A 371 -11.54 -10.83 83.74
C ASP A 371 -11.20 -10.42 85.17
N LYS A 372 -12.22 -10.36 86.04
CA LYS A 372 -12.09 -9.83 87.39
C LYS A 372 -11.19 -10.67 88.29
N ASP A 373 -11.11 -11.98 88.08
CA ASP A 373 -10.26 -12.83 88.89
C ASP A 373 -8.78 -12.64 88.52
N SER A 374 -8.48 -12.36 87.25
CA SER A 374 -7.16 -11.94 86.79
C SER A 374 -6.77 -10.53 87.25
N ALA A 375 -7.71 -9.62 87.49
CA ALA A 375 -7.44 -8.24 87.93
C ALA A 375 -7.25 -8.09 89.47
N ARG A 376 -7.48 -9.15 90.26
CA ARG A 376 -7.45 -9.13 91.74
C ARG A 376 -6.06 -9.23 92.38
N SER A 377 -4.98 -9.44 91.63
CA SER A 377 -3.63 -9.50 92.20
C SER A 377 -2.99 -8.09 92.28
N LEU A 378 -2.22 -7.82 93.36
CA LEU A 378 -1.43 -6.59 93.53
C LEU A 378 -0.44 -6.34 92.38
N THR A 379 -0.14 -7.38 91.59
CA THR A 379 0.83 -7.37 90.49
C THR A 379 0.19 -7.39 89.10
N THR A 380 -1.15 -7.43 88.98
CA THR A 380 -1.85 -7.50 87.68
C THR A 380 -2.45 -6.16 87.25
N PRO A 381 -2.54 -5.89 85.93
CA PRO A 381 -3.22 -4.70 85.39
C PRO A 381 -4.69 -4.60 85.84
N ALA A 382 -5.26 -3.40 85.83
CA ALA A 382 -6.67 -3.19 86.16
C ALA A 382 -7.61 -3.92 85.18
N GLU A 383 -8.87 -4.12 85.59
CA GLU A 383 -9.89 -4.80 84.77
C GLU A 383 -10.04 -4.16 83.38
N SER A 384 -9.89 -2.85 83.25
CA SER A 384 -9.92 -2.14 81.97
C SER A 384 -8.88 -1.05 81.93
N SER A 385 -8.10 -1.00 80.86
CA SER A 385 -7.06 0.01 80.63
C SER A 385 -7.04 0.45 79.16
N VAL A 386 -6.61 1.69 78.93
CA VAL A 386 -6.30 2.21 77.59
C VAL A 386 -4.87 2.70 77.60
N ARG A 387 -4.00 2.03 76.87
CA ARG A 387 -2.61 2.43 76.71
C ARG A 387 -2.40 3.06 75.35
N GLY A 388 -1.60 4.10 75.28
CA GLY A 388 -1.11 4.69 74.05
C GLY A 388 0.40 4.81 74.09
N GLY A 389 1.06 4.77 72.95
CA GLY A 389 2.51 4.86 72.96
C GLY A 389 3.13 5.00 71.59
N VAL A 390 4.45 5.14 71.60
CA VAL A 390 5.32 5.14 70.42
C VAL A 390 6.36 4.05 70.61
N SER A 391 6.49 3.18 69.63
CA SER A 391 7.50 2.14 69.57
C SER A 391 8.50 2.42 68.45
N LEU A 392 9.77 2.19 68.72
CA LEU A 392 10.89 2.26 67.79
C LEU A 392 11.45 0.85 67.64
N ASN A 393 11.52 0.36 66.40
CA ASN A 393 12.19 -0.88 66.04
C ASN A 393 13.26 -0.57 65.00
N TYR A 394 14.54 -0.78 65.34
CA TYR A 394 15.65 -0.51 64.45
C TYR A 394 16.50 -1.75 64.21
N LEU A 395 16.46 -2.27 62.98
CA LEU A 395 17.35 -3.35 62.58
C LEU A 395 18.74 -2.79 62.25
N ILE A 396 19.71 -3.06 63.13
CA ILE A 396 21.09 -2.60 62.96
C ILE A 396 21.81 -3.51 61.95
N PHE A 397 21.64 -4.82 62.08
CA PHE A 397 22.28 -5.79 61.21
C PHE A 397 21.49 -7.10 61.11
N ASP A 398 21.31 -7.56 59.87
CA ASP A 398 20.84 -8.90 59.51
C ASP A 398 21.43 -9.23 58.12
N ASP A 399 22.15 -10.34 57.99
CA ASP A 399 22.74 -10.71 56.69
C ASP A 399 21.68 -11.04 55.65
N ASN A 400 20.51 -11.56 56.04
CA ASN A 400 19.41 -11.86 55.11
C ASN A 400 18.79 -10.57 54.55
N VAL A 401 18.59 -9.55 55.38
CA VAL A 401 18.14 -8.22 54.92
C VAL A 401 19.20 -7.57 54.03
N ASN A 402 20.49 -7.72 54.38
CA ASN A 402 21.58 -7.23 53.54
C ASN A 402 21.66 -7.97 52.19
N ALA A 403 21.43 -9.27 52.20
CA ALA A 403 21.36 -10.12 51.01
C ALA A 403 20.21 -9.74 50.11
N ASN A 404 19.02 -9.56 50.69
CA ASN A 404 17.80 -9.23 49.96
C ASN A 404 17.99 -7.95 49.12
N VAL A 405 18.64 -6.91 49.65
CA VAL A 405 18.94 -5.70 48.85
C VAL A 405 19.76 -6.00 47.60
N THR A 406 20.82 -6.81 47.71
CA THR A 406 21.66 -7.20 46.57
C THR A 406 20.91 -8.13 45.61
N ILE A 407 20.08 -9.04 46.14
CA ILE A 407 19.21 -9.92 45.34
C ILE A 407 18.22 -9.09 44.52
N ARG A 408 17.58 -8.08 45.13
CA ARG A 408 16.66 -7.16 44.43
C ARG A 408 17.38 -6.35 43.36
N ASP A 409 18.63 -5.97 43.59
CA ASP A 409 19.44 -5.24 42.60
C ASP A 409 19.75 -6.10 41.37
N TYR A 410 20.12 -7.38 41.57
CA TYR A 410 20.28 -8.32 40.46
C TYR A 410 18.95 -8.63 39.75
N GLN A 411 17.83 -8.69 40.47
CA GLN A 411 16.50 -8.82 39.84
C GLN A 411 16.19 -7.60 38.94
N ARG A 412 16.54 -6.38 39.36
CA ARG A 412 16.42 -5.18 38.51
C ARG A 412 17.27 -5.31 37.24
N ILE A 413 18.53 -5.73 37.36
CA ILE A 413 19.43 -5.96 36.20
C ILE A 413 18.82 -6.99 35.25
N ALA A 414 18.24 -8.07 35.77
CA ALA A 414 17.54 -9.06 34.95
C ALA A 414 16.34 -8.45 34.20
N THR A 415 15.59 -7.55 34.84
CA THR A 415 14.49 -6.81 34.21
C THR A 415 14.96 -5.80 33.17
N GLU A 416 16.11 -5.15 33.37
CA GLU A 416 16.75 -4.27 32.39
C GLU A 416 17.14 -5.02 31.11
N GLU A 417 17.73 -6.22 31.23
CA GLU A 417 18.06 -7.05 30.07
C GLU A 417 16.80 -7.60 29.38
N ARG A 418 15.74 -7.90 30.13
CA ARG A 418 14.43 -8.24 29.54
C ARG A 418 13.82 -7.07 28.76
N TYR A 419 13.99 -5.82 29.22
CA TYR A 419 13.58 -4.64 28.46
C TYR A 419 14.40 -4.49 27.17
N ARG A 420 15.72 -4.76 27.22
CA ARG A 420 16.56 -4.79 26.03
C ARG A 420 16.10 -5.86 25.03
N GLN A 421 15.74 -7.05 25.50
CA GLN A 421 15.18 -8.12 24.68
C GLN A 421 13.91 -7.65 23.95
N GLU A 422 12.95 -7.09 24.68
CA GLU A 422 11.70 -6.56 24.11
C GLU A 422 11.97 -5.46 23.08
N GLY A 423 13.02 -4.65 23.29
CA GLY A 423 13.46 -3.63 22.34
C GLY A 423 13.88 -4.24 21.01
N LEU A 424 14.66 -5.33 21.06
CA LEU A 424 15.07 -6.06 19.86
C LEU A 424 13.87 -6.75 19.18
N ASP A 425 12.97 -7.37 19.95
CA ASP A 425 11.77 -8.04 19.43
C ASP A 425 10.79 -7.06 18.77
N THR A 426 10.65 -5.85 19.31
CA THR A 426 9.84 -4.77 18.74
C THR A 426 10.35 -4.37 17.37
N VAL A 427 11.67 -4.32 17.21
CA VAL A 427 12.32 -3.91 15.97
C VAL A 427 12.18 -5.00 14.92
N GLN A 428 12.35 -6.26 15.32
CA GLN A 428 12.06 -7.40 14.47
C GLN A 428 10.62 -7.35 13.96
N SER A 429 9.66 -7.15 14.86
CA SER A 429 8.23 -7.11 14.55
C SER A 429 7.88 -5.96 13.61
N PHE A 430 8.41 -4.76 13.87
CA PHE A 430 8.27 -3.61 12.97
C PHE A 430 8.83 -3.92 11.59
N SER A 431 10.06 -4.43 11.53
CA SER A 431 10.77 -4.67 10.28
C SER A 431 10.07 -5.74 9.43
N GLN A 432 9.54 -6.79 10.06
CA GLN A 432 8.74 -7.81 9.37
C GLN A 432 7.46 -7.22 8.79
N ALA A 433 6.67 -6.48 9.58
CA ALA A 433 5.45 -5.85 9.09
C ALA A 433 5.73 -4.88 7.93
N TYR A 434 6.77 -4.05 8.06
CA TYR A 434 7.20 -3.10 7.02
C TYR A 434 7.57 -3.81 5.71
N LEU A 435 8.42 -4.85 5.79
CA LEU A 435 8.85 -5.61 4.62
C LEU A 435 7.72 -6.43 3.99
N THR A 436 6.78 -6.95 4.80
CA THR A 436 5.59 -7.65 4.29
C THR A 436 4.68 -6.71 3.49
N ILE A 437 4.49 -5.47 3.92
CA ILE A 437 3.71 -4.49 3.14
C ILE A 437 4.40 -4.21 1.80
N LEU A 438 5.72 -4.00 1.80
CA LEU A 438 6.48 -3.79 0.57
C LEU A 438 6.42 -5.02 -0.38
N GLU A 439 6.48 -6.23 0.16
CA GLU A 439 6.30 -7.47 -0.61
C GLU A 439 4.92 -7.54 -1.26
N LEU A 440 3.87 -7.31 -0.48
CA LEU A 440 2.49 -7.37 -0.96
C LEU A 440 2.19 -6.27 -1.98
N ASN A 441 2.76 -5.08 -1.81
CA ASN A 441 2.67 -4.01 -2.81
C ASN A 441 3.32 -4.43 -4.13
N ALA A 442 4.51 -5.04 -4.10
CA ALA A 442 5.15 -5.54 -5.32
C ALA A 442 4.33 -6.66 -5.99
N ARG A 443 3.74 -7.58 -5.21
CA ARG A 443 2.83 -8.62 -5.73
C ARG A 443 1.58 -8.00 -6.37
N LEU A 444 1.01 -6.96 -5.76
CA LEU A 444 -0.14 -6.24 -6.30
C LEU A 444 0.18 -5.61 -7.66
N GLU A 445 1.40 -5.12 -7.87
CA GLU A 445 1.83 -4.59 -9.17
C GLU A 445 1.88 -5.67 -10.25
N VAL A 446 2.38 -6.87 -9.93
CA VAL A 446 2.38 -8.02 -10.86
C VAL A 446 0.95 -8.42 -11.24
N GLU A 447 0.04 -8.51 -10.25
CA GLU A 447 -1.37 -8.87 -10.55
C GLU A 447 -2.08 -7.80 -11.38
N ARG A 448 -1.80 -6.51 -11.14
CA ARG A 448 -2.32 -5.41 -11.96
C ARG A 448 -1.78 -5.46 -13.39
N TYR A 449 -0.48 -5.71 -13.55
CA TYR A 449 0.11 -5.90 -14.87
C TYR A 449 -0.52 -7.08 -15.60
N ASN A 450 -0.73 -8.22 -14.92
CA ASN A 450 -1.42 -9.36 -15.50
C ASN A 450 -2.85 -9.03 -15.95
N TYR A 451 -3.61 -8.30 -15.12
CA TYR A 451 -4.97 -7.86 -15.48
C TYR A 451 -4.99 -7.03 -16.78
N GLU A 452 -4.11 -6.03 -16.89
CA GLU A 452 -4.02 -5.22 -18.12
C GLU A 452 -3.58 -6.05 -19.32
N LEU A 453 -2.59 -6.93 -19.14
CA LEU A 453 -2.13 -7.83 -20.20
C LEU A 453 -3.23 -8.77 -20.71
N MET A 454 -4.09 -9.29 -19.82
CA MET A 454 -5.22 -10.13 -20.23
C MET A 454 -6.27 -9.34 -21.01
N LYS A 455 -6.46 -8.05 -20.71
CA LYS A 455 -7.35 -7.18 -21.49
C LYS A 455 -6.81 -6.92 -22.89
N GLU A 456 -5.50 -6.70 -23.03
CA GLU A 456 -4.86 -6.56 -24.34
C GLU A 456 -5.07 -7.83 -25.18
N TYR A 457 -4.85 -9.02 -24.60
CA TYR A 457 -5.10 -10.27 -25.32
C TYR A 457 -6.58 -10.53 -25.62
N LEU A 458 -7.50 -10.11 -24.75
CA LEU A 458 -8.94 -10.15 -25.03
C LEU A 458 -9.26 -9.33 -26.29
N GLN A 459 -8.68 -8.14 -26.44
CA GLN A 459 -8.88 -7.29 -27.61
C GLN A 459 -8.36 -7.96 -28.89
N ILE A 460 -7.19 -8.60 -28.81
CA ILE A 460 -6.63 -9.39 -29.91
C ILE A 460 -7.56 -10.57 -30.25
N ALA A 461 -8.09 -11.27 -29.26
CA ALA A 461 -9.02 -12.37 -29.46
C ALA A 461 -10.33 -11.92 -30.14
N ARG A 462 -10.89 -10.78 -29.74
CA ARG A 462 -12.07 -10.17 -30.39
C ARG A 462 -11.78 -9.84 -31.85
N THR A 463 -10.66 -9.17 -32.11
CA THR A 463 -10.25 -8.82 -33.48
C THR A 463 -10.11 -10.07 -34.35
N LYS A 464 -9.49 -11.14 -33.82
CA LYS A 464 -9.35 -12.42 -34.52
C LYS A 464 -10.68 -13.10 -34.78
N PHE A 465 -11.64 -13.01 -33.85
CA PHE A 465 -13.00 -13.53 -34.04
C PHE A 465 -13.75 -12.78 -35.13
N GLU A 466 -13.68 -11.43 -35.15
CA GLU A 466 -14.33 -10.58 -36.15
C GLU A 466 -13.86 -10.87 -37.57
N VAL A 467 -12.56 -11.16 -37.76
CA VAL A 467 -12.00 -11.53 -39.07
C VAL A 467 -12.08 -13.03 -39.36
N GLY A 468 -12.73 -13.82 -38.49
CA GLY A 468 -12.92 -15.26 -38.63
C GLY A 468 -11.65 -16.11 -38.44
N ALA A 469 -10.59 -15.56 -37.85
CA ALA A 469 -9.31 -16.22 -37.58
C ALA A 469 -9.27 -16.97 -36.23
N ALA A 470 -10.23 -16.76 -35.34
CA ALA A 470 -10.39 -17.48 -34.07
C ALA A 470 -11.88 -17.67 -33.73
N GLY A 471 -12.19 -18.61 -32.83
CA GLY A 471 -13.54 -18.83 -32.33
C GLY A 471 -13.87 -18.02 -31.06
N PRO A 472 -15.15 -17.96 -30.65
CA PRO A 472 -15.58 -17.21 -29.47
C PRO A 472 -15.06 -17.81 -28.15
N GLU A 473 -14.58 -19.05 -28.15
CA GLU A 473 -13.96 -19.70 -27.00
C GLU A 473 -12.74 -18.95 -26.46
N ASP A 474 -11.95 -18.31 -27.32
CA ASP A 474 -10.79 -17.50 -26.90
C ASP A 474 -11.26 -16.28 -26.09
N ILE A 475 -12.35 -15.65 -26.51
CA ILE A 475 -12.96 -14.50 -25.82
C ILE A 475 -13.40 -14.91 -24.42
N TYR A 476 -14.14 -16.02 -24.30
CA TYR A 476 -14.62 -16.50 -23.00
C TYR A 476 -13.48 -16.94 -22.07
N ARG A 477 -12.39 -17.50 -22.62
CA ARG A 477 -11.20 -17.84 -21.83
C ARG A 477 -10.54 -16.59 -21.24
N PHE A 478 -10.27 -15.55 -22.04
CA PHE A 478 -9.68 -14.32 -21.51
C PHE A 478 -10.60 -13.60 -20.53
N GLN A 479 -11.92 -13.63 -20.73
CA GLN A 479 -12.87 -13.10 -19.75
C GLN A 479 -12.77 -13.82 -18.39
N SER A 480 -12.62 -15.16 -18.40
CA SER A 480 -12.36 -15.93 -17.18
C SER A 480 -11.05 -15.51 -16.51
N GLU A 481 -9.98 -15.39 -17.29
CA GLU A 481 -8.65 -15.01 -16.79
C GLU A 481 -8.60 -13.60 -16.19
N ILE A 482 -9.39 -12.67 -16.74
CA ILE A 482 -9.57 -11.32 -16.19
C ILE A 482 -10.30 -11.39 -14.84
N ALA A 483 -11.34 -12.23 -14.72
CA ALA A 483 -12.06 -12.41 -13.47
C ALA A 483 -11.17 -13.02 -12.37
N ASP A 484 -10.31 -13.96 -12.72
CA ASP A 484 -9.32 -14.55 -11.80
C ASP A 484 -8.29 -13.51 -11.35
N ALA A 485 -7.75 -12.71 -12.29
CA ALA A 485 -6.81 -11.63 -11.96
C ALA A 485 -7.43 -10.60 -11.00
N LEU A 486 -8.70 -10.20 -11.21
CA LEU A 486 -9.41 -9.31 -10.29
C LEU A 486 -9.60 -9.91 -8.90
N THR A 487 -9.84 -11.22 -8.81
CA THR A 487 -9.94 -11.94 -7.54
C THR A 487 -8.62 -11.91 -6.78
N ASN A 488 -7.50 -12.16 -7.46
CA ASN A 488 -6.16 -12.09 -6.87
C ASN A 488 -5.81 -10.67 -6.41
N ILE A 489 -6.14 -9.64 -7.20
CA ILE A 489 -5.97 -8.23 -6.80
C ILE A 489 -6.71 -7.97 -5.48
N ALA A 490 -7.97 -8.37 -5.38
CA ALA A 490 -8.78 -8.17 -4.17
C ALA A 490 -8.20 -8.90 -2.95
N GLU A 491 -7.66 -10.11 -3.15
CA GLU A 491 -6.99 -10.88 -2.09
C GLU A 491 -5.73 -10.17 -1.59
N VAL A 492 -4.83 -9.78 -2.49
CA VAL A 492 -3.57 -9.10 -2.12
C VAL A 492 -3.86 -7.77 -1.45
N GLU A 493 -4.86 -7.00 -1.92
CA GLU A 493 -5.28 -5.78 -1.23
C GLU A 493 -5.84 -6.04 0.18
N GLY A 494 -6.52 -7.16 0.39
CA GLY A 494 -6.94 -7.63 1.71
C GLY A 494 -5.76 -7.93 2.63
N GLN A 495 -4.75 -8.64 2.11
CA GLN A 495 -3.53 -8.95 2.84
C GLN A 495 -2.75 -7.68 3.21
N ILE A 496 -2.70 -6.68 2.32
CA ILE A 496 -2.07 -5.38 2.62
C ILE A 496 -2.76 -4.71 3.81
N ARG A 497 -4.09 -4.70 3.86
CA ARG A 497 -4.83 -4.09 4.98
C ARG A 497 -4.54 -4.77 6.32
N ILE A 498 -4.36 -6.09 6.32
CA ILE A 498 -3.99 -6.86 7.52
C ILE A 498 -2.57 -6.47 7.95
N ALA A 499 -1.62 -6.44 7.00
CA ALA A 499 -0.23 -6.07 7.28
C ALA A 499 -0.09 -4.60 7.76
N GLU A 500 -0.89 -3.67 7.21
CA GLU A 500 -0.99 -2.29 7.68
C GLU A 500 -1.50 -2.22 9.14
N ALA A 501 -2.49 -3.04 9.50
CA ALA A 501 -2.97 -3.11 10.88
C ALA A 501 -1.91 -3.65 11.85
N ASP A 502 -1.13 -4.66 11.43
CA ASP A 502 -0.01 -5.18 12.22
C ASP A 502 1.09 -4.12 12.42
N LEU A 503 1.43 -3.37 11.36
CA LEU A 503 2.35 -2.23 11.46
C LEU A 503 1.82 -1.17 12.43
N ASN A 504 0.55 -0.79 12.31
CA ASN A 504 -0.09 0.21 13.18
C ASN A 504 -0.13 -0.25 14.65
N ARG A 505 -0.30 -1.55 14.92
CA ARG A 505 -0.21 -2.11 16.27
C ARG A 505 1.17 -1.90 16.87
N VAL A 506 2.24 -2.20 16.12
CA VAL A 506 3.62 -2.04 16.59
C VAL A 506 3.96 -0.56 16.83
N LEU A 507 3.47 0.33 15.97
CA LEU A 507 3.66 1.78 16.06
C LEU A 507 2.70 2.48 17.05
N ASN A 508 1.76 1.75 17.64
CA ASN A 508 0.69 2.30 18.48
C ASN A 508 -0.09 3.44 17.78
N GLN A 509 -0.60 3.16 16.58
CA GLN A 509 -1.33 4.09 15.73
C GLN A 509 -2.77 3.64 15.48
N PRO A 510 -3.68 4.53 15.03
CA PRO A 510 -5.03 4.13 14.63
C PRO A 510 -4.99 3.05 13.54
N MET A 511 -5.81 1.99 13.68
CA MET A 511 -5.77 0.83 12.79
C MET A 511 -6.05 1.15 11.31
N ALA A 512 -6.78 2.25 11.04
CA ALA A 512 -7.11 2.71 9.69
C ALA A 512 -6.06 3.65 9.07
N LEU A 513 -5.01 4.02 9.81
CA LEU A 513 -3.96 4.91 9.30
C LEU A 513 -3.16 4.19 8.22
N ARG A 514 -2.87 4.89 7.12
CA ARG A 514 -2.08 4.37 6.00
C ARG A 514 -0.77 5.12 5.87
N TYR A 515 0.26 4.38 5.49
CA TYR A 515 1.59 4.91 5.24
C TYR A 515 1.99 4.71 3.78
N THR A 516 2.71 5.69 3.24
CA THR A 516 3.51 5.50 2.04
C THR A 516 4.92 5.13 2.50
N LEU A 517 5.26 3.84 2.35
CA LEU A 517 6.53 3.31 2.81
C LEU A 517 7.64 3.62 1.80
N GLU A 518 8.81 4.01 2.30
CA GLU A 518 10.02 4.10 1.48
C GLU A 518 10.44 2.69 1.03
N GLU A 519 10.73 2.52 -0.27
CA GLU A 519 11.26 1.26 -0.77
C GLU A 519 12.62 0.92 -0.15
N VAL A 520 12.79 -0.33 0.26
CA VAL A 520 14.04 -0.82 0.83
C VAL A 520 14.51 -2.05 0.09
N ASN A 521 15.79 -2.08 -0.28
CA ASN A 521 16.42 -3.16 -1.03
C ASN A 521 17.82 -3.48 -0.49
N THR A 522 18.50 -4.43 -1.14
CA THR A 522 19.85 -4.89 -0.74
C THR A 522 20.94 -3.82 -0.89
N GLN A 523 20.68 -2.72 -1.60
CA GLN A 523 21.59 -1.59 -1.75
C GLN A 523 21.28 -0.45 -0.78
N SER A 524 20.14 -0.50 -0.07
CA SER A 524 19.82 0.47 0.97
C SER A 524 20.87 0.42 2.08
N ASN A 525 21.16 1.59 2.67
CA ASN A 525 22.16 1.73 3.75
C ASN A 525 21.93 0.79 4.95
N ALA A 526 20.70 0.31 5.14
CA ALA A 526 20.33 -0.65 6.17
C ALA A 526 20.88 -2.07 5.94
N PHE A 527 21.08 -2.50 4.69
CA PHE A 527 21.37 -3.92 4.37
C PHE A 527 22.64 -4.14 3.55
N ARG A 528 23.15 -3.10 2.86
CA ARG A 528 24.28 -3.21 1.91
C ARG A 528 25.51 -3.94 2.47
N GLU A 529 25.92 -3.60 3.68
CA GLU A 529 27.20 -4.04 4.24
C GLU A 529 27.21 -5.54 4.56
N ILE A 530 26.14 -6.08 5.15
CA ILE A 530 26.03 -7.53 5.41
C ILE A 530 26.02 -8.28 4.07
N THR A 531 25.32 -7.75 3.06
CA THR A 531 25.29 -8.36 1.71
C THR A 531 26.67 -8.35 1.04
N GLU A 532 27.43 -7.27 1.15
CA GLU A 532 28.81 -7.19 0.61
C GLU A 532 29.74 -8.19 1.31
N ILE A 533 29.66 -8.31 2.62
CA ILE A 533 30.44 -9.30 3.39
C ILE A 533 30.13 -10.72 2.93
N LEU A 534 28.84 -11.06 2.79
CA LEU A 534 28.43 -12.40 2.34
C LEU A 534 28.92 -12.71 0.93
N LYS A 535 28.95 -11.71 0.03
CA LYS A 535 29.49 -11.83 -1.34
C LYS A 535 30.99 -12.12 -1.33
N GLU A 536 31.77 -11.35 -0.57
CA GLU A 536 33.22 -11.52 -0.50
C GLU A 536 33.64 -12.83 0.17
N SER A 537 32.78 -13.36 1.05
CA SER A 537 33.07 -14.52 1.88
C SER A 537 32.75 -15.87 1.22
N GLY A 538 32.57 -15.93 -0.10
CA GLY A 538 32.04 -17.07 -0.87
C GLY A 538 32.66 -18.48 -0.65
N GLN A 539 33.72 -18.62 0.16
CA GLN A 539 34.27 -19.91 0.61
C GLN A 539 34.49 -20.03 2.15
N ARG A 540 34.08 -19.05 2.97
CA ARG A 540 34.34 -18.98 4.42
C ARG A 540 33.05 -18.95 5.26
N VAL A 541 32.07 -19.74 4.83
CA VAL A 541 30.74 -19.79 5.45
C VAL A 541 30.81 -20.29 6.91
N ASP A 542 31.69 -21.25 7.19
CA ASP A 542 31.85 -21.81 8.55
C ASP A 542 32.46 -20.80 9.53
N GLY A 543 33.49 -20.05 9.12
CA GLY A 543 34.11 -19.01 9.94
C GLY A 543 33.17 -17.84 10.25
N LEU A 544 32.40 -17.40 9.25
CA LEU A 544 31.34 -16.41 9.46
C LEU A 544 30.28 -16.90 10.46
N ARG A 545 29.83 -18.15 10.32
CA ARG A 545 28.86 -18.74 11.24
C ARG A 545 29.39 -18.70 12.67
N GLN A 546 30.64 -19.10 12.88
CA GLN A 546 31.26 -19.13 14.20
C GLN A 546 31.36 -17.73 14.81
N PHE A 547 31.77 -16.73 14.03
CA PHE A 547 31.79 -15.33 14.47
C PHE A 547 30.41 -14.85 14.96
N PHE A 548 29.36 -15.11 14.19
CA PHE A 548 28.01 -14.69 14.60
C PHE A 548 27.52 -15.43 15.84
N ILE A 549 27.86 -16.72 16.01
CA ILE A 549 27.54 -17.47 17.24
C ILE A 549 28.21 -16.82 18.47
N GLU A 550 29.50 -16.49 18.36
CA GLU A 550 30.25 -15.85 19.45
C GLU A 550 29.67 -14.48 19.82
N GLU A 551 29.35 -13.66 18.82
CA GLU A 551 28.70 -12.36 19.05
C GLU A 551 27.28 -12.53 19.62
N GLY A 552 26.51 -13.50 19.15
CA GLY A 552 25.16 -13.78 19.65
C GLY A 552 25.15 -14.20 21.12
N ILE A 553 26.05 -15.10 21.52
CA ILE A 553 26.18 -15.52 22.93
C ILE A 553 26.63 -14.33 23.80
N ALA A 554 27.57 -13.51 23.33
CA ALA A 554 28.06 -12.36 24.10
C ALA A 554 27.01 -11.25 24.29
N ASN A 555 26.11 -11.08 23.32
CA ASN A 555 25.17 -9.96 23.29
C ASN A 555 23.73 -10.33 23.66
N ALA A 556 23.37 -11.62 23.71
CA ALA A 556 22.02 -12.10 24.03
C ALA A 556 21.51 -11.58 25.39
N PRO A 557 20.48 -10.72 25.41
CA PRO A 557 19.89 -10.22 26.65
C PRO A 557 19.27 -11.34 27.50
N GLU A 558 18.76 -12.39 26.86
CA GLU A 558 18.18 -13.57 27.54
C GLU A 558 19.22 -14.28 28.41
N LEU A 559 20.47 -14.39 27.93
CA LEU A 559 21.58 -14.94 28.71
C LEU A 559 21.98 -14.02 29.86
N LYS A 560 22.07 -12.70 29.61
CA LYS A 560 22.41 -11.72 30.65
C LYS A 560 21.36 -11.62 31.74
N GLN A 561 20.08 -11.76 31.37
CA GLN A 561 18.97 -11.88 32.32
C GLN A 561 19.19 -13.08 33.25
N LEU A 562 19.52 -14.25 32.70
CA LEU A 562 19.73 -15.47 33.46
C LEU A 562 21.02 -15.40 34.31
N GLU A 563 22.07 -14.76 33.81
CA GLU A 563 23.30 -14.49 34.58
C GLU A 563 23.04 -13.62 35.82
N ALA A 564 22.19 -12.60 35.69
CA ALA A 564 21.76 -11.80 36.83
C ALA A 564 20.94 -12.63 37.84
N GLN A 565 20.09 -13.54 37.37
CA GLN A 565 19.36 -14.47 38.26
C GLN A 565 20.29 -15.46 38.98
N VAL A 566 21.31 -15.99 38.29
CA VAL A 566 22.36 -16.82 38.88
C VAL A 566 23.09 -16.03 39.97
N SER A 567 23.51 -14.80 39.68
CA SER A 567 24.19 -13.91 40.65
C SER A 567 23.31 -13.60 41.88
N ALA A 568 22.00 -13.42 41.67
CA ALA A 568 21.04 -13.27 42.77
C ALA A 568 20.99 -14.52 43.65
N LYS A 569 20.92 -15.72 43.05
CA LYS A 569 20.88 -16.99 43.78
C LYS A 569 22.20 -17.35 44.46
N GLU A 570 23.35 -16.97 43.88
CA GLU A 570 24.65 -17.06 44.55
C GLU A 570 24.68 -16.21 45.82
N ARG A 571 24.14 -14.98 45.75
CA ARG A 571 24.05 -14.10 46.93
C ARG A 571 23.14 -14.68 48.01
N GLU A 572 22.04 -15.33 47.62
CA GLU A 572 21.13 -16.04 48.52
C GLU A 572 21.81 -17.24 49.18
N LEU A 573 22.53 -18.06 48.40
CA LEU A 573 23.28 -19.21 48.93
C LEU A 573 24.32 -18.76 49.96
N LYS A 574 25.04 -17.68 49.67
CA LYS A 574 26.03 -17.11 50.59
C LYS A 574 25.42 -16.62 51.90
N ALA A 575 24.17 -16.10 51.88
CA ALA A 575 23.44 -15.73 53.09
C ALA A 575 23.06 -16.98 53.91
N ALA A 576 22.50 -18.00 53.25
CA ALA A 576 22.12 -19.27 53.88
C ALA A 576 23.32 -20.01 54.49
N GLU A 577 24.50 -19.96 53.85
CA GLU A 577 25.74 -20.53 54.38
C GLU A 577 26.24 -19.83 55.66
N ARG A 578 25.94 -18.54 55.79
CA ARG A 578 26.40 -17.68 56.88
C ARG A 578 25.38 -17.57 58.03
N GLU A 579 24.13 -17.96 57.82
CA GLU A 579 23.03 -17.82 58.78
C GLU A 579 23.37 -18.39 60.17
N ARG A 580 24.17 -19.47 60.23
CA ARG A 580 24.58 -20.09 61.51
C ARG A 580 25.57 -19.25 62.32
N TYR A 581 26.32 -18.36 61.68
CA TYR A 581 27.46 -17.67 62.28
C TYR A 581 27.27 -16.16 62.35
N MET A 582 26.24 -15.63 61.68
CA MET A 582 25.93 -14.20 61.66
C MET A 582 24.80 -13.90 62.66
N PRO A 583 25.06 -13.16 63.76
CA PRO A 583 24.00 -12.76 64.66
C PRO A 583 23.14 -11.66 64.02
N LYS A 584 21.85 -11.63 64.36
CA LYS A 584 20.96 -10.50 64.08
C LYS A 584 21.07 -9.50 65.23
N LEU A 585 21.33 -8.24 64.91
CA LEU A 585 21.41 -7.14 65.87
C LEU A 585 20.28 -6.16 65.61
N SER A 586 19.49 -5.88 66.64
CA SER A 586 18.40 -4.90 66.60
C SER A 586 18.44 -4.03 67.85
N ALA A 587 17.97 -2.80 67.72
CA ALA A 587 17.62 -1.93 68.84
C ALA A 587 16.11 -1.76 68.88
N PHE A 588 15.55 -1.68 70.07
CA PHE A 588 14.15 -1.38 70.29
C PHE A 588 14.04 -0.31 71.38
N GLY A 589 12.99 0.48 71.29
CA GLY A 589 12.57 1.37 72.35
C GLY A 589 11.06 1.50 72.31
N GLU A 590 10.47 1.67 73.47
CA GLU A 590 9.04 1.88 73.60
C GLU A 590 8.82 2.93 74.66
N TRP A 591 7.97 3.89 74.36
CA TRP A 591 7.43 4.83 75.31
C TRP A 591 5.92 4.68 75.28
N SER A 592 5.29 4.52 76.42
CA SER A 592 3.84 4.34 76.53
C SER A 592 3.30 5.00 77.78
N ASP A 593 2.08 5.50 77.66
CA ASP A 593 1.32 6.17 78.71
C ASP A 593 -0.09 5.59 78.77
N ASP A 594 -0.70 5.59 79.95
CA ASP A 594 -2.08 5.17 80.13
C ASP A 594 -2.99 6.36 79.73
N LEU A 595 -3.54 6.33 78.50
CA LEU A 595 -4.32 7.43 77.91
C LEU A 595 -5.63 7.74 78.65
N LYS A 596 -6.05 6.82 79.51
CA LYS A 596 -7.21 6.96 80.38
C LYS A 596 -6.95 6.20 81.66
N ASP A 597 -7.25 6.84 82.79
CA ASP A 597 -7.20 6.23 84.11
C ASP A 597 -7.86 4.86 84.09
N ASP A 598 -7.13 3.87 84.57
CA ASP A 598 -7.58 2.49 84.75
C ASP A 598 -8.94 2.45 85.49
N TRP A 599 -9.83 1.54 85.08
CA TRP A 599 -11.15 1.39 85.73
C TRP A 599 -11.59 -0.06 85.90
N GLY A 600 -12.43 -0.29 86.91
CA GLY A 600 -12.90 -1.63 87.29
C GLY A 600 -12.05 -2.24 88.40
N GLU A 601 -12.13 -3.55 88.62
CA GLU A 601 -11.41 -4.20 89.72
C GLU A 601 -9.88 -4.00 89.57
N GLY A 602 -9.19 -3.65 90.66
CA GLY A 602 -7.73 -3.47 90.67
C GLY A 602 -7.23 -2.08 90.24
N SER A 603 -8.10 -1.10 89.98
CA SER A 603 -7.73 0.28 89.60
C SER A 603 -7.27 1.17 90.76
N ASP A 604 -7.47 0.77 92.02
CA ASP A 604 -7.17 1.59 93.20
C ASP A 604 -5.65 1.72 93.52
N ILE A 605 -4.79 1.12 92.71
CA ILE A 605 -3.33 1.13 92.86
C ILE A 605 -2.77 2.23 91.96
N THR A 606 -2.27 3.32 92.53
CA THR A 606 -1.54 4.36 91.78
C THR A 606 -0.26 3.77 91.18
N ARG A 607 -0.20 3.67 89.86
CA ARG A 607 0.98 3.25 89.10
C ARG A 607 1.55 4.45 88.37
N ASP A 608 2.86 4.43 88.12
CA ASP A 608 3.48 5.41 87.23
C ASP A 608 2.90 5.19 85.82
N GLU A 609 2.30 6.24 85.29
CA GLU A 609 1.57 6.24 84.02
C GLU A 609 2.58 6.25 82.85
N ASP A 610 3.73 6.90 83.04
CA ASP A 610 4.84 6.95 82.07
C ASP A 610 5.73 5.69 82.15
N ARG A 611 5.76 4.93 81.06
CA ARG A 611 6.59 3.73 80.94
C ARG A 611 7.46 3.82 79.70
N TRP A 612 8.77 3.70 79.88
CA TRP A 612 9.70 3.58 78.77
C TRP A 612 10.66 2.41 78.94
N ASN A 613 11.05 1.82 77.81
CA ASN A 613 12.13 0.86 77.72
C ASN A 613 13.01 1.19 76.51
N VAL A 614 14.29 0.85 76.61
CA VAL A 614 15.22 0.90 75.49
C VAL A 614 16.19 -0.25 75.64
N GLY A 615 16.50 -0.93 74.54
CA GLY A 615 17.38 -2.08 74.58
C GLY A 615 17.95 -2.43 73.22
N ALA A 616 19.00 -3.25 73.26
CA ALA A 616 19.53 -3.92 72.08
C ALA A 616 19.30 -5.43 72.24
N ARG A 617 18.97 -6.10 71.14
CA ARG A 617 18.77 -7.54 71.07
C ARG A 617 19.72 -8.14 70.06
N VAL A 618 20.52 -9.10 70.53
CA VAL A 618 21.36 -9.97 69.70
C VAL A 618 20.71 -11.34 69.65
N GLU A 619 20.39 -11.81 68.45
CA GLU A 619 19.80 -13.13 68.21
C GLU A 619 20.76 -13.96 67.36
N LEU A 620 21.19 -15.12 67.87
CA LEU A 620 22.06 -16.05 67.16
C LEU A 620 21.41 -17.45 67.19
N PRO A 621 20.95 -17.99 66.05
CA PRO A 621 20.32 -19.31 66.03
C PRO A 621 21.36 -20.41 66.24
N LEU A 622 21.30 -21.10 67.38
CA LEU A 622 22.21 -22.21 67.67
C LEU A 622 21.76 -23.53 67.00
N TYR A 623 20.45 -23.79 67.03
CA TYR A 623 19.82 -24.97 66.44
C TYR A 623 18.38 -24.68 66.02
N LYS A 624 18.06 -24.91 64.73
CA LYS A 624 16.72 -24.75 64.15
C LYS A 624 16.14 -26.07 63.62
N GLY A 625 16.43 -27.21 64.26
CA GLY A 625 15.85 -28.49 63.84
C GLY A 625 16.28 -28.98 62.44
N GLY A 626 17.41 -28.49 61.90
CA GLY A 626 17.91 -28.82 60.56
C GLY A 626 17.53 -27.82 59.45
N ASP A 627 16.68 -26.84 59.74
CA ASP A 627 16.16 -25.85 58.77
C ASP A 627 17.27 -25.12 57.98
N ILE A 628 18.32 -24.65 58.66
CA ILE A 628 19.46 -23.96 58.03
C ILE A 628 20.18 -24.86 57.02
N GLU A 629 20.36 -26.15 57.34
CA GLU A 629 21.02 -27.09 56.43
C GLU A 629 20.15 -27.37 55.21
N TYR A 630 18.86 -27.66 55.40
CA TYR A 630 17.94 -27.95 54.31
C TYR A 630 17.68 -26.73 53.41
N THR A 631 17.61 -25.53 53.98
CA THR A 631 17.52 -24.28 53.21
C THR A 631 18.76 -24.06 52.35
N LYS A 632 19.96 -24.25 52.90
CA LYS A 632 21.20 -24.19 52.11
C LYS A 632 21.21 -25.22 50.97
N GLN A 633 20.81 -26.47 51.22
CA GLN A 633 20.76 -27.50 50.18
C GLN A 633 19.71 -27.19 49.11
N ARG A 634 18.55 -26.64 49.50
CA ARG A 634 17.50 -26.17 48.58
C ARG A 634 18.04 -25.08 47.66
N VAL A 635 18.58 -24.00 48.21
CA VAL A 635 19.12 -22.86 47.43
C VAL A 635 20.28 -23.32 46.53
N ARG A 636 21.14 -24.23 47.01
CA ARG A 636 22.22 -24.80 46.19
C ARG A 636 21.68 -25.64 45.02
N SER A 637 20.58 -26.36 45.23
CA SER A 637 19.92 -27.11 44.16
C SER A 637 19.25 -26.20 43.15
N GLU A 638 18.60 -25.13 43.60
CA GLU A 638 18.02 -24.09 42.74
C GLU A 638 19.10 -23.40 41.90
N LEU A 639 20.25 -23.05 42.51
CA LEU A 639 21.40 -22.48 41.80
C LEU A 639 21.91 -23.40 40.68
N ARG A 640 22.14 -24.69 40.99
CA ARG A 640 22.54 -25.67 39.96
C ARG A 640 21.51 -25.81 38.85
N SER A 641 20.22 -25.73 39.18
CA SER A 641 19.15 -25.74 38.18
C SER A 641 19.29 -24.56 37.22
N LEU A 642 19.55 -23.35 37.73
CA LEU A 642 19.77 -22.15 36.92
C LEU A 642 21.07 -22.24 36.10
N GLU A 643 22.14 -22.83 36.62
CA GLU A 643 23.39 -23.06 35.87
C GLU A 643 23.16 -24.01 34.68
N TYR A 644 22.37 -25.06 34.85
CA TYR A 644 21.97 -25.94 33.75
C TYR A 644 21.04 -25.25 32.75
N GLU A 645 20.10 -24.44 33.24
CA GLU A 645 19.24 -23.61 32.39
C GLU A 645 20.07 -22.63 31.56
N LYS A 646 21.11 -22.02 32.15
CA LYS A 646 22.05 -21.14 31.45
C LYS A 646 22.79 -21.87 30.33
N THR A 647 23.35 -23.05 30.64
CA THR A 647 24.06 -23.88 29.66
C THR A 647 23.14 -24.31 28.50
N SER A 648 21.89 -24.65 28.84
CA SER A 648 20.87 -25.00 27.84
C SER A 648 20.49 -23.80 26.97
N LEU A 649 20.32 -22.62 27.56
CA LEU A 649 20.00 -21.40 26.83
C LEU A 649 21.15 -20.96 25.93
N GLU A 650 22.40 -21.09 26.38
CA GLU A 650 23.59 -20.77 25.56
C GLU A 650 23.64 -21.65 24.30
N THR A 651 23.35 -22.95 24.47
CA THR A 651 23.25 -23.90 23.35
C THR A 651 22.10 -23.53 22.40
N GLU A 652 20.95 -23.13 22.92
CA GLU A 652 19.80 -22.74 22.09
C GLU A 652 20.06 -21.42 21.34
N VAL A 653 20.69 -20.43 21.97
CA VAL A 653 21.13 -19.18 21.31
C VAL A 653 22.10 -19.52 20.17
N GLY A 654 23.12 -20.33 20.43
CA GLY A 654 24.07 -20.76 19.38
C GLY A 654 23.37 -21.48 18.21
N LYS A 655 22.40 -22.34 18.51
CA LYS A 655 21.56 -23.02 17.49
C LYS A 655 20.68 -22.05 16.71
N GLN A 656 20.06 -21.08 17.37
CA GLN A 656 19.20 -20.08 16.73
C GLN A 656 19.98 -19.17 15.79
N VAL A 657 21.17 -18.71 16.22
CA VAL A 657 22.08 -17.92 15.37
C VAL A 657 22.55 -18.75 14.17
N SER A 658 22.99 -19.99 14.40
CA SER A 658 23.41 -20.90 13.33
C SER A 658 22.32 -21.13 12.28
N SER A 659 21.08 -21.33 12.74
CA SER A 659 19.91 -21.53 11.87
C SER A 659 19.56 -20.26 11.08
N SER A 660 19.58 -19.10 11.74
CA SER A 660 19.32 -17.80 11.10
C SER A 660 20.37 -17.48 10.04
N PHE A 661 21.65 -17.76 10.34
CA PHE A 661 22.73 -17.59 9.37
C PHE A 661 22.60 -18.53 8.16
N ALA A 662 22.27 -19.81 8.38
CA ALA A 662 22.02 -20.74 7.28
C ALA A 662 20.84 -20.31 6.40
N GLN A 663 19.79 -19.75 7.01
CA GLN A 663 18.64 -19.18 6.29
C GLN A 663 19.06 -17.99 5.41
N VAL A 664 19.87 -17.06 5.93
CA VAL A 664 20.41 -15.92 5.17
C VAL A 664 21.19 -16.38 3.94
N VAL A 665 22.08 -17.37 4.10
CA VAL A 665 22.87 -17.91 2.97
C VAL A 665 21.96 -18.53 1.92
N LYS A 666 20.95 -19.30 2.34
CA LYS A 666 19.96 -19.92 1.44
C LYS A 666 19.16 -18.87 0.68
N ASP A 667 18.62 -17.86 1.38
CA ASP A 667 17.76 -16.84 0.78
C ASP A 667 18.55 -15.89 -0.12
N TYR A 668 19.83 -15.65 0.18
CA TYR A 668 20.75 -14.94 -0.70
C TYR A 668 20.92 -15.64 -2.06
N ILE A 669 21.21 -16.95 -2.05
CA ILE A 669 21.34 -17.74 -3.29
C ILE A 669 20.02 -17.79 -4.04
N LYS A 670 18.92 -18.01 -3.31
CA LYS A 670 17.56 -18.06 -3.87
C LYS A 670 17.22 -16.78 -4.62
N THR A 671 17.54 -15.61 -4.06
CA THR A 671 17.24 -14.30 -4.68
C THR A 671 17.84 -14.18 -6.08
N ALA A 672 19.09 -14.62 -6.27
CA ALA A 672 19.76 -14.56 -7.57
C ALA A 672 19.13 -15.54 -8.58
N THR A 673 18.89 -16.79 -8.17
CA THR A 673 18.37 -17.82 -9.08
C THR A 673 16.91 -17.61 -9.47
N THR A 674 16.08 -17.08 -8.57
CA THR A 674 14.68 -16.77 -8.88
C THR A 674 14.55 -15.56 -9.79
N LYS A 675 15.49 -14.61 -9.69
CA LYS A 675 15.53 -13.47 -10.62
C LYS A 675 15.81 -13.90 -12.05
N ASP A 676 16.83 -14.74 -12.26
CA ASP A 676 17.14 -15.25 -13.60
C ASP A 676 15.96 -16.06 -14.18
N ALA A 677 15.23 -16.80 -13.33
CA ALA A 677 14.04 -17.55 -13.73
C ALA A 677 12.87 -16.65 -14.13
N ALA A 678 12.61 -15.58 -13.37
CA ALA A 678 11.60 -14.57 -13.69
C ALA A 678 11.92 -13.85 -15.01
N ASP A 679 13.16 -13.39 -15.19
CA ASP A 679 13.62 -12.72 -16.42
C ASP A 679 13.45 -13.64 -17.66
N ALA A 680 13.74 -14.94 -17.51
CA ALA A 680 13.56 -15.91 -18.60
C ALA A 680 12.08 -16.19 -18.90
N ALA A 681 11.24 -16.33 -17.87
CA ALA A 681 9.81 -16.57 -18.02
C ALA A 681 9.09 -15.37 -18.65
N SER A 682 9.45 -14.15 -18.25
CA SER A 682 8.92 -12.90 -18.82
C SER A 682 9.24 -12.77 -20.31
N LYS A 683 10.49 -12.99 -20.72
CA LYS A 683 10.89 -12.99 -22.14
C LYS A 683 10.17 -14.07 -22.96
N ASN A 684 9.94 -15.24 -22.37
CA ASN A 684 9.18 -16.29 -23.03
C ASN A 684 7.72 -15.88 -23.25
N LEU A 685 7.07 -15.26 -22.25
CA LEU A 685 5.71 -14.74 -22.39
C LEU A 685 5.61 -13.70 -23.50
N GLU A 686 6.58 -12.78 -23.61
CA GLU A 686 6.62 -11.78 -24.69
C GLU A 686 6.64 -12.44 -26.08
N LEU A 687 7.55 -13.41 -26.29
CA LEU A 687 7.66 -14.13 -27.57
C LEU A 687 6.39 -14.92 -27.91
N VAL A 688 5.83 -15.60 -26.92
CA VAL A 688 4.60 -16.40 -27.06
C VAL A 688 3.41 -15.46 -27.36
N GLY A 689 3.32 -14.31 -26.69
CA GLY A 689 2.34 -13.26 -26.97
C GLY A 689 2.34 -12.80 -28.42
N ASP A 690 3.54 -12.49 -28.94
CA ASP A 690 3.76 -12.12 -30.33
C ASP A 690 3.29 -13.19 -31.32
N PHE A 691 3.57 -14.46 -31.02
CA PHE A 691 3.13 -15.58 -31.84
C PHE A 691 1.61 -15.78 -31.77
N TYR A 692 0.97 -15.54 -30.62
CA TYR A 692 -0.47 -15.63 -30.49
C TYR A 692 -1.17 -14.55 -31.32
N ALA A 693 -0.65 -13.32 -31.25
CA ALA A 693 -1.13 -12.19 -32.05
C ALA A 693 -1.03 -12.47 -33.56
N LYS A 694 0.03 -13.16 -34.00
CA LYS A 694 0.23 -13.62 -35.39
C LYS A 694 -0.57 -14.88 -35.75
N GLY A 695 -1.28 -15.49 -34.80
CA GLY A 695 -2.07 -16.70 -35.00
C GLY A 695 -1.24 -17.98 -35.18
N THR A 696 0.03 -17.99 -34.77
CA THR A 696 0.94 -19.13 -34.97
C THR A 696 0.99 -20.10 -33.80
N ILE A 697 0.37 -19.75 -32.66
CA ILE A 697 0.25 -20.62 -31.48
C ILE A 697 -1.16 -20.58 -30.90
N SER A 698 -1.47 -21.52 -30.01
CA SER A 698 -2.76 -21.60 -29.34
C SER A 698 -2.86 -20.66 -28.14
N ILE A 699 -4.08 -20.32 -27.74
CA ILE A 699 -4.36 -19.61 -26.48
C ILE A 699 -3.83 -20.40 -25.26
N SER A 700 -3.84 -21.74 -25.29
CA SER A 700 -3.36 -22.56 -24.17
C SER A 700 -1.86 -22.36 -23.95
N ASP A 701 -1.06 -22.34 -25.02
CA ASP A 701 0.39 -22.11 -24.92
C ASP A 701 0.69 -20.71 -24.34
N LEU A 702 -0.13 -19.72 -24.71
CA LEU A 702 -0.05 -18.37 -24.16
C LEU A 702 -0.40 -18.32 -22.66
N LEU A 703 -1.51 -18.95 -22.26
CA LEU A 703 -1.92 -18.98 -20.86
C LEU A 703 -0.93 -19.78 -19.98
N ASP A 704 -0.32 -20.84 -20.51
CA ASP A 704 0.72 -21.60 -19.84
C ASP A 704 2.00 -20.75 -19.64
N ALA A 705 2.46 -20.05 -20.69
CA ALA A 705 3.60 -19.15 -20.59
C ALA A 705 3.35 -18.01 -19.60
N ARG A 706 2.12 -17.45 -19.60
CA ARG A 706 1.67 -16.41 -18.67
C ARG A 706 1.65 -16.89 -17.23
N THR A 707 1.07 -18.07 -16.98
CA THR A 707 1.03 -18.68 -15.64
C THR A 707 2.43 -18.91 -15.10
N ASN A 708 3.34 -19.38 -15.95
CA ASN A 708 4.75 -19.55 -15.57
C ASN A 708 5.44 -18.21 -15.25
N SER A 709 5.20 -17.15 -16.04
CA SER A 709 5.76 -15.81 -15.78
C SER A 709 5.29 -15.25 -14.44
N ILE A 710 3.98 -15.23 -14.20
CA ILE A 710 3.41 -14.69 -12.95
C ILE A 710 3.93 -15.46 -11.74
N SER A 711 3.94 -16.79 -11.83
CA SER A 711 4.48 -17.65 -10.77
C SER A 711 5.95 -17.36 -10.49
N ALA A 712 6.77 -17.19 -11.54
CA ALA A 712 8.18 -16.86 -11.40
C ALA A 712 8.39 -15.46 -10.78
N ASP A 713 7.62 -14.46 -11.19
CA ASP A 713 7.65 -13.10 -10.63
C ASP A 713 7.27 -13.09 -9.14
N GLN A 714 6.19 -13.79 -8.77
CA GLN A 714 5.77 -13.92 -7.37
C GLN A 714 6.85 -14.61 -6.52
N VAL A 715 7.53 -15.63 -7.06
CA VAL A 715 8.62 -16.34 -6.37
C VAL A 715 9.86 -15.46 -6.23
N GLU A 716 10.20 -14.63 -7.23
CA GLU A 716 11.29 -13.65 -7.14
C GLU A 716 11.01 -12.61 -6.05
N ILE A 717 9.81 -12.01 -6.06
CA ILE A 717 9.40 -11.01 -5.09
C ILE A 717 9.49 -11.59 -3.68
N ALA A 718 8.92 -12.78 -3.46
CA ALA A 718 8.99 -13.46 -2.18
C ALA A 718 10.43 -13.73 -1.75
N ALA A 719 11.31 -14.17 -2.67
CA ALA A 719 12.71 -14.44 -2.37
C ALA A 719 13.47 -13.16 -1.96
N ARG A 720 13.24 -12.06 -2.66
CA ARG A 720 13.86 -10.75 -2.39
C ARG A 720 13.54 -10.26 -0.98
N TYR A 721 12.28 -10.28 -0.58
CA TYR A 721 11.88 -9.83 0.76
C TYR A 721 12.19 -10.85 1.86
N SER A 722 12.12 -12.15 1.57
CA SER A 722 12.59 -13.21 2.49
C SER A 722 14.05 -13.04 2.86
N TYR A 723 14.91 -12.67 1.89
CA TYR A 723 16.31 -12.38 2.17
C TYR A 723 16.47 -11.21 3.17
N LEU A 724 15.78 -10.10 2.96
CA LEU A 724 15.81 -8.97 3.89
C LEU A 724 15.29 -9.35 5.29
N GLN A 725 14.19 -10.10 5.37
CA GLN A 725 13.67 -10.61 6.64
C GLN A 725 14.65 -11.56 7.34
N SER A 726 15.35 -12.42 6.59
CA SER A 726 16.37 -13.32 7.14
C SER A 726 17.55 -12.55 7.75
N LEU A 727 17.94 -11.41 7.15
CA LEU A 727 18.96 -10.52 7.70
C LEU A 727 18.52 -9.92 9.04
N ILE A 728 17.29 -9.41 9.10
CA ILE A 728 16.69 -8.91 10.35
C ILE A 728 16.64 -9.99 11.43
N ASN A 729 16.32 -11.24 11.06
CA ASN A 729 16.30 -12.36 12.01
C ASN A 729 17.71 -12.73 12.50
N LEU A 730 18.72 -12.69 11.63
CA LEU A 730 20.11 -12.88 12.03
C LEU A 730 20.56 -11.77 12.99
N GLU A 731 20.31 -10.51 12.66
CA GLU A 731 20.63 -9.37 13.54
C GLU A 731 19.96 -9.51 14.90
N ARG A 732 18.67 -9.85 14.94
CA ARG A 732 17.94 -10.15 16.20
C ARG A 732 18.63 -11.23 17.02
N SER A 733 19.00 -12.34 16.38
CA SER A 733 19.64 -13.48 17.06
C SER A 733 21.04 -13.14 17.57
N THR A 734 21.72 -12.18 16.95
CA THR A 734 23.03 -11.67 17.40
C THR A 734 22.92 -10.59 18.48
N GLY A 735 21.70 -10.21 18.89
CA GLY A 735 21.44 -9.25 19.96
C GLY A 735 21.59 -7.78 19.58
N GLU A 736 21.79 -7.46 18.28
CA GLU A 736 22.08 -6.10 17.82
C GLU A 736 21.67 -5.86 16.35
N TYR A 737 21.17 -4.65 16.04
CA TYR A 737 20.83 -4.21 14.69
C TYR A 737 21.82 -3.16 14.17
N LEU A 738 22.43 -3.36 13.00
CA LEU A 738 23.38 -2.40 12.42
C LEU A 738 22.70 -1.07 12.10
N VAL A 739 21.42 -1.08 11.71
CA VAL A 739 20.66 0.14 11.36
C VAL A 739 20.48 1.11 12.53
N MET A 740 20.63 0.61 13.77
CA MET A 740 20.56 1.41 15.00
C MET A 740 21.91 1.90 15.51
N MET A 741 23.00 1.30 15.04
CA MET A 741 24.33 1.68 15.49
C MET A 741 24.69 3.06 14.94
N ASP A 742 25.41 3.84 15.74
CA ASP A 742 26.15 4.97 15.20
C ASP A 742 27.28 4.47 14.27
N ASP A 743 27.71 5.33 13.36
CA ASP A 743 28.70 4.97 12.32
C ASP A 743 30.03 4.45 12.89
N LEU A 744 30.39 4.87 14.11
CA LEU A 744 31.65 4.54 14.76
C LEU A 744 31.59 3.12 15.35
N THR A 745 30.51 2.79 16.08
CA THR A 745 30.22 1.46 16.61
C THR A 745 30.04 0.44 15.48
N LYS A 746 29.30 0.85 14.45
CA LYS A 746 29.07 0.08 13.23
C LYS A 746 30.40 -0.23 12.52
N GLY A 747 31.24 0.77 12.30
CA GLY A 747 32.58 0.61 11.72
C GLY A 747 33.47 -0.33 12.54
N ALA A 748 33.45 -0.22 13.87
CA ALA A 748 34.22 -1.10 14.74
C ALA A 748 33.79 -2.57 14.64
N LYS A 749 32.48 -2.85 14.57
CA LYS A 749 31.94 -4.20 14.39
C LYS A 749 32.35 -4.79 13.05
N LEU A 750 32.26 -4.01 11.97
CA LEU A 750 32.70 -4.42 10.63
C LEU A 750 34.20 -4.73 10.57
N GLU A 751 35.04 -3.94 11.26
CA GLU A 751 36.49 -4.21 11.32
C GLU A 751 36.83 -5.45 12.18
N ARG A 752 36.10 -5.71 13.27
CA ARG A 752 36.23 -6.97 14.03
C ARG A 752 35.94 -8.17 13.14
N LEU A 753 34.85 -8.11 12.38
CA LEU A 753 34.45 -9.16 11.46
C LEU A 753 35.50 -9.40 10.35
N LYS A 754 35.99 -8.35 9.70
CA LYS A 754 37.07 -8.44 8.70
C LYS A 754 38.35 -9.04 9.30
N SER A 755 38.68 -8.65 10.54
CA SER A 755 39.86 -9.15 11.25
C SER A 755 39.72 -10.63 11.61
N TYR A 756 38.53 -11.05 12.06
CA TYR A 756 38.21 -12.45 12.34
C TYR A 756 38.38 -13.31 11.09
N LEU A 757 37.80 -12.88 9.96
CA LEU A 757 37.93 -13.56 8.67
C LEU A 757 39.39 -13.68 8.20
N LYS A 758 40.21 -12.64 8.38
CA LYS A 758 41.65 -12.69 8.05
C LYS A 758 42.42 -13.66 8.93
N SER A 759 42.07 -13.77 10.20
CA SER A 759 42.76 -14.64 11.16
C SER A 759 42.55 -16.13 10.88
N GLU A 760 41.37 -16.54 10.42
CA GLU A 760 41.12 -17.93 10.02
C GLU A 760 41.85 -18.33 8.73
N SER A 761 42.20 -17.40 7.84
CA SER A 761 43.02 -17.73 6.65
C SER A 761 44.50 -18.02 6.93
N GLY A 762 44.97 -17.80 8.15
CA GLY A 762 46.33 -18.15 8.57
C GLY A 762 46.45 -19.53 9.22
N ARG A 763 45.32 -20.22 9.45
CA ARG A 763 45.24 -21.61 9.92
C ARG A 763 44.88 -22.52 8.76
#